data_AF-M6GH84-F1
#
_entry.id   AF-M6GH84-F1
#
_cell.length_a   1.000
_cell.length_b   1.000
_cell.length_c   1.000
_cell.angle_alpha   90.00
_cell.angle_beta   90.00
_cell.angle_gamma   90.00
#
_symmetry.space_group_name_H-M   'P 1'
#
loop_
_entity.id
_entity.type
_entity.pdbx_description
1 polymer ?
#
loop_
_entity_poly.entity_id
_entity_poly.type
_entity_poly.pdbx_seq_one_letter_code
_entity_poly.pdbx_strand_id
1 'polypeptide(L)'
;MAGNVENVHTDPYEFNHNVPTVTISNLNSSGVSSLTGAIGTASFNWSSNYSGSYSIRLNASNCQSGTILQSGNVIANIINSFSISATSFNIGPNTIFVCARAALTGYQTLAIVRDESQPSIIPNPGGGNYGKAQSVNFSCLDNNPLGCGKIAYTLDGSDPNINASNGTILNGIEFQNPISIPVNSAVTLKFIGADLAGNLSPVQSAAYFITTQVATVTTNSFTPVSRVVNATSDQSVTWVSDRNGVFTIRSGANCDFGTILSGTNVAGSVTAGVPVTSTILNSNFVSGANSILICVANAALDPLYGNTSFTITKDNTRPTVSSTNPVDFNIATPVFVTPSPGRIQIVFSKNMDTSFGGISSGSKIKNVCYPIPTNPPLTISVFDGVSWDCIDFTATYTWVSATTLQIDLSWIRFPENAKVTWTLSKDVLRDVAGNTPLNDVQGTFFTAQRQEFFKPFKTDQTSCWDTSGNLVPCAGSNQDGQNQYGMVRSYTVRYYSGFANDAVTEDNTSGLKWKTCSEGKISALNSGVTSCVDIVTPSANCSPKDSSNQPVRLEYWPFYSFQDNSNQVYPSSVNGCSYLNECNAGAGFAGITNWRLPTQRELDTLSVFGYSSGNAAFPSQGFPDPIANYFWSSTLRKSNPFYAWGVNFNYGASDVYVRSNTNNIRCVSGAGTQSQTFTDLGNETILDNTSNLVWQKCSAGLSGNTCNTGTATKPTWSVAISYCSSLSLAGRSWRLPNIKELNSIVDMSSASSIVTIDPVLFPNTKNAGYWSSSSYAPSPSNAWIAYFPTGGMSPFTGKSNTAYIRCVANGP
;
A
#
# COMPACT_ATOMS: atom_id res chain seq x y z
N MET A 1 -149.27 31.00 29.25
CA MET A 1 -148.73 32.31 29.69
C MET A 1 -147.80 32.01 30.85
N ALA A 2 -146.57 32.46 30.93
CA ALA A 2 -145.83 33.49 30.21
C ALA A 2 -144.33 33.23 30.45
N GLY A 3 -143.47 33.75 29.58
CA GLY A 3 -142.03 33.76 29.83
C GLY A 3 -141.69 34.56 31.07
N ASN A 4 -140.80 34.02 31.91
CA ASN A 4 -140.07 34.75 32.94
C ASN A 4 -138.60 34.30 32.87
N VAL A 5 -137.70 35.28 32.81
CA VAL A 5 -136.24 35.13 32.72
C VAL A 5 -135.65 35.20 34.13
N GLU A 6 -134.71 34.32 34.44
CA GLU A 6 -133.93 34.30 35.70
C GLU A 6 -132.67 35.17 35.59
N ASN A 7 -132.25 35.78 36.71
CA ASN A 7 -131.10 36.68 36.79
C ASN A 7 -129.76 35.95 36.68
N VAL A 8 -128.76 36.64 36.12
CA VAL A 8 -127.37 36.17 36.00
C VAL A 8 -126.70 36.12 37.38
N HIS A 9 -126.15 34.97 37.74
CA HIS A 9 -125.21 34.81 38.86
C HIS A 9 -123.76 34.91 38.38
N THR A 10 -122.91 35.60 39.14
CA THR A 10 -121.46 35.72 38.87
C THR A 10 -120.70 35.27 40.12
N ASP A 11 -119.87 34.23 40.00
CA ASP A 11 -118.89 33.80 41.01
C ASP A 11 -117.47 34.10 40.49
N PRO A 12 -116.57 34.67 41.31
CA PRO A 12 -115.17 34.83 40.93
C PRO A 12 -114.40 33.52 41.13
N TYR A 13 -113.74 33.02 40.07
CA TYR A 13 -112.71 31.99 40.15
C TYR A 13 -111.34 32.60 39.87
N GLU A 14 -110.39 32.43 40.79
CA GLU A 14 -108.99 32.82 40.59
C GLU A 14 -108.18 31.58 40.17
N PHE A 15 -107.74 31.53 38.90
CA PHE A 15 -106.87 30.47 38.40
C PHE A 15 -105.40 30.83 38.62
N ASN A 16 -104.81 30.37 39.72
CA ASN A 16 -103.36 30.48 39.93
C ASN A 16 -102.61 29.44 39.07
N HIS A 17 -101.92 29.90 38.02
CA HIS A 17 -101.16 29.08 37.06
C HIS A 17 -99.65 28.97 37.37
N ASN A 18 -99.22 29.32 38.58
CA ASN A 18 -97.79 29.39 38.88
C ASN A 18 -97.18 27.99 39.12
N VAL A 19 -96.18 27.62 38.31
CA VAL A 19 -95.36 26.42 38.47
C VAL A 19 -94.21 26.73 39.45
N PRO A 20 -94.06 26.00 40.57
CA PRO A 20 -92.95 26.20 41.49
C PRO A 20 -91.57 26.00 40.83
N THR A 21 -90.64 26.92 41.03
CA THR A 21 -89.23 26.75 40.67
C THR A 21 -88.49 26.09 41.82
N VAL A 22 -87.87 24.95 41.55
CA VAL A 22 -87.02 24.24 42.50
C VAL A 22 -85.56 24.55 42.21
N THR A 23 -84.80 24.96 43.22
CA THR A 23 -83.37 25.23 43.11
C THR A 23 -82.61 24.21 43.95
N ILE A 24 -81.50 23.69 43.43
CA ILE A 24 -80.62 22.73 44.09
C ILE A 24 -79.23 23.34 44.20
N SER A 25 -78.61 23.20 45.37
CA SER A 25 -77.30 23.78 45.69
C SER A 25 -76.53 22.88 46.66
N ASN A 26 -75.22 23.10 46.79
CA ASN A 26 -74.34 22.41 47.75
C ASN A 26 -74.42 20.87 47.66
N LEU A 27 -74.46 20.31 46.45
CA LEU A 27 -74.27 18.87 46.28
C LEU A 27 -72.86 18.50 46.75
N ASN A 28 -72.74 17.57 47.70
CA ASN A 28 -71.44 17.14 48.21
C ASN A 28 -70.65 16.29 47.21
N SER A 29 -71.33 15.43 46.44
CA SER A 29 -70.74 14.67 45.33
C SER A 29 -71.80 14.19 44.35
N SER A 30 -71.46 14.13 43.07
CA SER A 30 -72.23 13.45 42.03
C SER A 30 -71.99 11.93 41.98
N GLY A 31 -71.00 11.44 42.73
CA GLY A 31 -70.66 10.02 42.89
C GLY A 31 -70.77 9.56 44.33
N VAL A 32 -71.32 8.37 44.56
CA VAL A 32 -71.42 7.75 45.89
C VAL A 32 -71.02 6.28 45.86
N SER A 33 -70.53 5.76 46.97
CA SER A 33 -70.10 4.38 47.10
C SER A 33 -70.46 3.82 48.47
N SER A 34 -70.78 2.53 48.53
CA SER A 34 -70.94 1.83 49.81
C SER A 34 -69.64 1.19 50.32
N LEU A 35 -68.52 1.36 49.62
CA LEU A 35 -67.22 0.91 50.12
C LEU A 35 -66.80 1.74 51.34
N THR A 36 -66.17 1.07 52.30
CA THR A 36 -65.71 1.70 53.54
C THR A 36 -64.72 2.82 53.24
N GLY A 37 -65.00 4.02 53.75
CA GLY A 37 -64.15 5.20 53.59
C GLY A 37 -64.46 6.06 52.37
N ALA A 38 -65.24 5.56 51.40
CA ALA A 38 -65.70 6.32 50.24
C ALA A 38 -66.86 7.28 50.59
N ILE A 39 -67.41 7.97 49.59
CA ILE A 39 -68.50 8.92 49.80
C ILE A 39 -69.81 8.15 50.00
N GLY A 40 -70.12 7.85 51.26
CA GLY A 40 -71.26 7.02 51.66
C GLY A 40 -72.65 7.66 51.55
N THR A 41 -72.74 8.96 51.29
CA THR A 41 -74.02 9.69 51.24
C THR A 41 -74.01 10.77 50.16
N ALA A 42 -75.09 10.86 49.38
CA ALA A 42 -75.36 12.03 48.55
C ALA A 42 -76.21 13.01 49.36
N SER A 43 -75.71 14.24 49.55
CA SER A 43 -76.40 15.30 50.26
C SER A 43 -76.42 16.58 49.46
N PHE A 44 -77.56 17.25 49.43
CA PHE A 44 -77.72 18.54 48.77
C PHE A 44 -78.75 19.40 49.51
N ASN A 45 -78.67 20.70 49.27
CA ASN A 45 -79.65 21.67 49.70
C ASN A 45 -80.62 21.96 48.56
N TRP A 46 -81.89 22.16 48.87
CA TRP A 46 -82.91 22.52 47.89
C TRP A 46 -83.95 23.48 48.47
N SER A 47 -84.56 24.30 47.62
CA SER A 47 -85.64 25.21 47.99
C SER A 47 -86.66 25.30 46.87
N SER A 48 -87.88 25.70 47.22
CA SER A 48 -88.94 26.04 46.27
C SER A 48 -89.29 27.51 46.44
N ASN A 49 -89.48 28.26 45.35
CA ASN A 49 -89.94 29.66 45.43
C ASN A 49 -91.42 29.80 45.85
N TYR A 50 -92.15 28.68 45.99
CA TYR A 50 -93.53 28.63 46.47
C TYR A 50 -93.70 27.67 47.65
N SER A 51 -94.63 28.02 48.55
CA SER A 51 -95.10 27.13 49.61
C SER A 51 -96.09 26.10 49.05
N GLY A 52 -96.03 24.86 49.50
CA GLY A 52 -96.88 23.78 48.99
C GLY A 52 -96.49 22.41 49.54
N SER A 53 -96.82 21.36 48.80
CA SER A 53 -96.35 19.99 49.09
C SER A 53 -95.12 19.67 48.26
N TYR A 54 -94.22 18.83 48.75
CA TYR A 54 -93.07 18.35 47.99
C TYR A 54 -92.92 16.84 48.10
N SER A 55 -92.22 16.26 47.12
CA SER A 55 -91.72 14.89 47.16
C SER A 55 -90.35 14.82 46.50
N ILE A 56 -89.38 14.21 47.18
CA ILE A 56 -88.08 13.83 46.63
C ILE A 56 -88.20 12.36 46.22
N ARG A 57 -87.88 12.06 44.96
CA ARG A 57 -88.12 10.75 44.35
C ARG A 57 -86.85 10.22 43.70
N LEU A 58 -86.58 8.93 43.88
CA LEU A 58 -85.46 8.23 43.25
C LEU A 58 -85.90 7.53 41.97
N ASN A 59 -85.06 7.64 40.93
CA ASN A 59 -85.22 7.02 39.61
C ASN A 59 -86.61 7.23 39.02
N ALA A 60 -87.16 8.42 39.24
CA ALA A 60 -88.41 8.84 38.63
C ALA A 60 -88.18 9.33 37.19
N SER A 61 -89.21 9.27 36.37
CA SER A 61 -89.26 9.89 35.04
C SER A 61 -90.03 11.22 35.06
N ASN A 62 -90.83 11.45 36.10
CA ASN A 62 -91.59 12.66 36.37
C ASN A 62 -91.96 12.73 37.86
N CYS A 63 -92.69 13.76 38.29
CA CYS A 63 -93.09 13.93 39.70
C CYS A 63 -94.18 13.00 40.22
N GLN A 64 -94.55 11.98 39.47
CA GLN A 64 -95.58 11.00 39.81
C GLN A 64 -95.04 9.56 39.85
N SER A 65 -93.88 9.29 39.23
CA SER A 65 -93.23 7.97 39.20
C SER A 65 -92.05 7.87 40.18
N GLY A 66 -91.34 6.74 40.16
CA GLY A 66 -90.19 6.48 41.02
C GLY A 66 -90.53 6.23 42.50
N THR A 67 -89.50 5.90 43.28
CA THR A 67 -89.62 5.63 44.71
C THR A 67 -89.59 6.94 45.49
N ILE A 68 -90.62 7.23 46.29
CA ILE A 68 -90.62 8.41 47.16
C ILE A 68 -89.61 8.19 48.29
N LEU A 69 -88.60 9.04 48.35
CA LEU A 69 -87.58 9.04 49.40
C LEU A 69 -88.01 9.89 50.60
N GLN A 70 -88.66 11.03 50.33
CA GLN A 70 -89.17 11.95 51.33
C GLN A 70 -90.32 12.76 50.74
N SER A 71 -91.33 13.09 51.53
CA SER A 71 -92.41 14.00 51.15
C SER A 71 -92.90 14.79 52.35
N GLY A 72 -93.56 15.92 52.10
CA GLY A 72 -94.09 16.77 53.16
C GLY A 72 -94.54 18.12 52.62
N ASN A 73 -94.54 19.12 53.50
CA ASN A 73 -94.84 20.52 53.14
C ASN A 73 -93.55 21.33 53.04
N VAL A 74 -93.48 22.23 52.07
CA VAL A 74 -92.38 23.17 51.85
C VAL A 74 -92.90 24.60 52.01
N ILE A 75 -92.06 25.47 52.58
CA ILE A 75 -92.32 26.91 52.69
C ILE A 75 -91.48 27.64 51.65
N ALA A 76 -92.07 28.62 50.98
CA ALA A 76 -91.42 29.42 49.95
C ALA A 76 -90.07 29.98 50.43
N ASN A 77 -89.04 29.81 49.61
CA ASN A 77 -87.69 30.36 49.75
C ASN A 77 -86.88 29.91 50.98
N ILE A 78 -87.35 28.88 51.70
CA ILE A 78 -86.58 28.26 52.79
C ILE A 78 -85.72 27.13 52.23
N ILE A 79 -84.43 27.12 52.59
CA ILE A 79 -83.49 26.05 52.21
C ILE A 79 -83.76 24.83 53.08
N ASN A 80 -83.91 23.68 52.43
CA ASN A 80 -84.07 22.38 53.04
C ASN A 80 -82.86 21.52 52.68
N SER A 81 -82.40 20.69 53.61
CA SER A 81 -81.31 19.74 53.36
C SER A 81 -81.87 18.34 53.18
N PHE A 82 -81.32 17.61 52.21
CA PHE A 82 -81.63 16.21 51.97
C PHE A 82 -80.33 15.40 51.96
N SER A 83 -80.35 14.21 52.56
CA SER A 83 -79.23 13.28 52.52
C SER A 83 -79.75 11.86 52.36
N ILE A 84 -79.07 11.07 51.53
CA ILE A 84 -79.43 9.69 51.24
C ILE A 84 -78.18 8.82 51.16
N SER A 85 -78.26 7.61 51.74
CA SER A 85 -77.19 6.61 51.74
C SER A 85 -76.91 6.08 50.34
N ALA A 86 -75.64 5.82 50.05
CA ALA A 86 -75.19 5.17 48.82
C ALA A 86 -75.91 3.83 48.57
N THR A 87 -76.22 3.08 49.64
CA THR A 87 -76.93 1.79 49.55
C THR A 87 -78.37 1.89 49.06
N SER A 88 -78.95 3.09 49.01
CA SER A 88 -80.29 3.32 48.48
C SER A 88 -80.31 3.47 46.96
N PHE A 89 -79.15 3.57 46.29
CA PHE A 89 -79.02 3.69 44.84
C PHE A 89 -78.70 2.35 44.18
N ASN A 90 -79.17 2.16 42.94
CA ASN A 90 -78.72 1.06 42.09
C ASN A 90 -77.27 1.31 41.65
N ILE A 91 -76.46 0.27 41.43
CA ILE A 91 -75.12 0.45 40.83
C ILE A 91 -75.27 1.11 39.46
N GLY A 92 -74.46 2.13 39.18
CA GLY A 92 -74.52 2.94 37.96
C GLY A 92 -75.34 4.23 38.11
N PRO A 93 -75.79 4.84 37.00
CA PRO A 93 -76.49 6.12 37.02
C PRO A 93 -77.87 6.05 37.67
N ASN A 94 -78.16 6.98 38.56
CA ASN A 94 -79.45 7.18 39.18
C ASN A 94 -79.86 8.65 39.05
N THR A 95 -81.16 8.92 39.10
CA THR A 95 -81.70 10.30 39.03
C THR A 95 -82.56 10.59 40.26
N ILE A 96 -82.31 11.71 40.93
CA ILE A 96 -83.16 12.22 41.99
C ILE A 96 -84.03 13.34 41.41
N PHE A 97 -85.34 13.23 41.59
CA PHE A 97 -86.32 14.28 41.28
C PHE A 97 -86.72 14.98 42.57
N VAL A 98 -86.51 16.29 42.64
CA VAL A 98 -87.05 17.13 43.70
C VAL A 98 -88.25 17.86 43.14
N CYS A 99 -89.45 17.45 43.55
CA CYS A 99 -90.71 17.98 43.04
C CYS A 99 -91.40 18.83 44.09
N ALA A 100 -91.83 20.03 43.71
CA ALA A 100 -92.64 20.91 44.53
C ALA A 100 -93.97 21.21 43.82
N ARG A 101 -95.07 21.10 44.55
CA ARG A 101 -96.43 21.25 44.04
C ARG A 101 -97.18 22.32 44.83
N ALA A 102 -97.62 23.33 44.08
CA ALA A 102 -98.67 24.27 44.49
C ALA A 102 -99.93 23.92 43.68
N ALA A 103 -100.37 24.78 42.74
CA ALA A 103 -101.42 24.45 41.78
C ALA A 103 -100.90 23.53 40.66
N LEU A 104 -99.72 23.84 40.12
CA LEU A 104 -98.95 22.99 39.19
C LEU A 104 -97.70 22.43 39.89
N THR A 105 -97.05 21.44 39.28
CA THR A 105 -95.85 20.79 39.83
C THR A 105 -94.62 21.21 39.04
N GLY A 106 -93.65 21.82 39.70
CA GLY A 106 -92.32 22.05 39.14
C GLY A 106 -91.28 21.17 39.80
N TYR A 107 -90.14 21.00 39.14
CA TYR A 107 -89.12 20.05 39.56
C TYR A 107 -87.72 20.46 39.14
N GLN A 108 -86.74 19.84 39.79
CA GLN A 108 -85.37 19.80 39.33
C GLN A 108 -84.78 18.41 39.55
N THR A 109 -83.81 18.03 38.72
CA THR A 109 -83.16 16.73 38.79
C THR A 109 -81.69 16.82 39.20
N LEU A 110 -81.20 15.79 39.88
CA LEU A 110 -79.77 15.50 40.01
C LEU A 110 -79.47 14.12 39.46
N ALA A 111 -78.35 13.99 38.75
CA ALA A 111 -77.76 12.69 38.46
C ALA A 111 -76.78 12.31 39.58
N ILE A 112 -76.96 11.13 40.16
CA ILE A 112 -76.05 10.53 41.13
C ILE A 112 -75.64 9.17 40.61
N VAL A 113 -74.35 8.91 40.50
CA VAL A 113 -73.84 7.61 40.06
C VAL A 113 -73.35 6.85 41.28
N ARG A 114 -73.86 5.63 41.48
CA ARG A 114 -73.29 4.73 42.49
C ARG A 114 -72.17 3.92 41.85
N ASP A 115 -70.97 4.05 42.40
CA ASP A 115 -69.78 3.39 41.90
C ASP A 115 -69.09 2.57 42.99
N GLU A 116 -68.74 1.33 42.68
CA GLU A 116 -68.03 0.43 43.58
C GLU A 116 -66.71 -0.06 42.98
N SER A 117 -66.34 0.36 41.74
CA SER A 117 -65.03 0.02 41.18
C SER A 117 -63.96 0.96 41.70
N GLN A 118 -62.81 0.40 42.09
CA GLN A 118 -61.63 1.21 42.37
C GLN A 118 -60.96 1.61 41.04
N PRO A 119 -60.44 2.84 40.92
CA PRO A 119 -59.69 3.25 39.75
C PRO A 119 -58.32 2.53 39.71
N SER A 120 -57.77 2.36 38.50
CA SER A 120 -56.42 1.83 38.27
C SER A 120 -55.52 2.90 37.67
N ILE A 121 -54.37 3.14 38.31
CA ILE A 121 -53.41 4.16 37.88
C ILE A 121 -52.21 3.48 37.21
N ILE A 122 -51.87 3.93 36.01
CA ILE A 122 -50.75 3.39 35.24
C ILE A 122 -49.76 4.52 34.92
N PRO A 123 -48.52 4.47 35.42
CA PRO A 123 -47.49 5.43 35.05
C PRO A 123 -47.02 5.18 33.62
N ASN A 124 -46.84 6.25 32.86
CA ASN A 124 -46.26 6.24 31.53
C ASN A 124 -45.23 7.38 31.38
N PRO A 125 -43.94 7.08 31.17
CA PRO A 125 -43.35 5.74 31.09
C PRO A 125 -43.36 5.01 32.44
N GLY A 126 -43.38 3.67 32.39
CA GLY A 126 -43.31 2.82 33.59
C GLY A 126 -41.96 2.90 34.31
N GLY A 127 -41.80 2.19 35.42
CA GLY A 127 -40.55 2.16 36.17
C GLY A 127 -39.40 1.50 35.38
N GLY A 128 -38.18 2.02 35.55
CA GLY A 128 -37.00 1.46 34.90
C GLY A 128 -35.76 2.37 34.95
N ASN A 129 -34.69 1.91 34.30
CA ASN A 129 -33.44 2.66 34.17
C ASN A 129 -33.40 3.39 32.83
N TYR A 130 -33.42 4.72 32.87
CA TYR A 130 -33.49 5.58 31.68
C TYR A 130 -32.21 6.37 31.45
N GLY A 131 -31.81 6.52 30.19
CA GLY A 131 -30.64 7.31 29.79
C GLY A 131 -30.95 8.78 29.53
N LYS A 132 -32.19 9.05 29.09
CA LYS A 132 -32.73 10.39 28.84
C LYS A 132 -33.63 10.82 30.00
N ALA A 133 -33.70 12.14 30.22
CA ALA A 133 -34.63 12.71 31.20
C ALA A 133 -36.07 12.27 30.88
N GLN A 134 -36.81 11.84 31.90
CA GLN A 134 -38.18 11.36 31.77
C GLN A 134 -39.15 12.24 32.56
N SER A 135 -40.34 12.40 32.00
CA SER A 135 -41.50 12.98 32.66
C SER A 135 -42.61 11.95 32.71
N VAL A 136 -42.99 11.54 33.91
CA VAL A 136 -44.01 10.51 34.13
C VAL A 136 -45.40 11.14 34.11
N ASN A 137 -46.25 10.67 33.21
CA ASN A 137 -47.67 10.95 33.19
C ASN A 137 -48.44 9.77 33.80
N PHE A 138 -49.66 9.99 34.26
CA PHE A 138 -50.55 8.92 34.71
C PHE A 138 -51.73 8.76 33.76
N SER A 139 -51.98 7.52 33.34
CA SER A 139 -53.25 7.13 32.75
C SER A 139 -54.13 6.55 33.86
N CYS A 140 -55.40 6.94 33.87
CA CYS A 140 -56.36 6.39 34.82
C CYS A 140 -57.46 5.62 34.10
N LEU A 141 -57.74 4.41 34.58
CA LEU A 141 -58.78 3.54 34.07
C LEU A 141 -59.78 3.26 35.18
N ASP A 142 -61.05 3.51 34.86
CA ASP A 142 -62.18 3.22 35.73
C ASP A 142 -63.35 2.77 34.85
N ASN A 143 -64.09 1.74 35.29
CA ASN A 143 -65.10 1.07 34.48
C ASN A 143 -66.47 1.80 34.49
N ASN A 144 -66.50 3.04 34.97
CA ASN A 144 -67.71 3.80 35.27
C ASN A 144 -67.72 5.17 34.55
N PRO A 145 -68.89 5.69 34.13
CA PRO A 145 -69.03 7.01 33.48
C PRO A 145 -68.49 8.22 34.25
N LEU A 146 -68.22 8.13 35.55
CA LEU A 146 -67.63 9.23 36.32
C LEU A 146 -66.12 9.39 36.07
N GLY A 147 -65.42 8.29 35.77
CA GLY A 147 -63.97 8.26 35.63
C GLY A 147 -63.25 8.64 36.92
N CYS A 148 -61.94 8.86 36.78
CA CYS A 148 -61.07 9.12 37.92
C CYS A 148 -61.12 10.57 38.39
N GLY A 149 -61.09 10.76 39.69
CA GLY A 149 -61.01 12.07 40.34
C GLY A 149 -59.56 12.52 40.49
N LYS A 150 -58.97 12.31 41.66
CA LYS A 150 -57.65 12.84 42.03
C LYS A 150 -56.61 11.75 42.12
N ILE A 151 -55.36 12.08 41.79
CA ILE A 151 -54.20 11.21 41.99
C ILE A 151 -53.21 11.94 42.89
N ALA A 152 -52.70 11.26 43.91
CA ALA A 152 -51.66 11.75 44.80
C ALA A 152 -50.40 10.90 44.67
N TYR A 153 -49.23 11.51 44.73
CA TYR A 153 -47.95 10.80 44.60
C TYR A 153 -46.86 11.34 45.53
N THR A 154 -45.81 10.55 45.72
CA THR A 154 -44.59 10.89 46.46
C THR A 154 -43.37 10.41 45.70
N LEU A 155 -42.22 11.08 45.86
CA LEU A 155 -40.94 10.72 45.23
C LEU A 155 -39.90 10.20 46.23
N ASP A 156 -40.18 10.34 47.53
CA ASP A 156 -39.30 9.94 48.63
C ASP A 156 -39.57 8.51 49.13
N GLY A 157 -40.54 7.81 48.52
CA GLY A 157 -40.95 6.44 48.88
C GLY A 157 -41.94 6.34 50.05
N SER A 158 -42.38 7.46 50.63
CA SER A 158 -43.47 7.46 51.62
C SER A 158 -44.83 7.14 50.97
N ASP A 159 -45.79 6.57 51.70
CA ASP A 159 -47.09 6.21 51.12
C ASP A 159 -47.97 7.46 50.95
N PRO A 160 -48.41 7.81 49.71
CA PRO A 160 -49.35 8.90 49.50
C PRO A 160 -50.72 8.55 50.08
N ASN A 161 -51.48 9.57 50.49
CA ASN A 161 -52.76 9.38 51.15
C ASN A 161 -53.78 10.44 50.73
N ILE A 162 -54.96 9.98 50.31
CA ILE A 162 -56.11 10.83 49.95
C ILE A 162 -57.24 10.53 50.94
N ASN A 163 -57.82 11.59 51.51
CA ASN A 163 -59.09 11.48 52.22
C ASN A 163 -60.22 11.28 51.20
N ALA A 164 -60.65 10.02 51.06
CA ALA A 164 -61.69 9.58 50.13
C ALA A 164 -63.05 10.31 50.28
N SER A 165 -63.37 10.82 51.47
CA SER A 165 -64.66 11.46 51.75
C SER A 165 -64.79 12.89 51.21
N ASN A 166 -63.67 13.58 50.98
CA ASN A 166 -63.65 14.99 50.56
C ASN A 166 -62.55 15.35 49.53
N GLY A 167 -61.75 14.36 49.09
CA GLY A 167 -60.70 14.55 48.09
C GLY A 167 -59.49 15.36 48.54
N THR A 168 -59.31 15.59 49.85
CA THR A 168 -58.12 16.29 50.38
C THR A 168 -56.91 15.34 50.42
N ILE A 169 -55.74 15.82 50.00
CA ILE A 169 -54.50 15.04 50.06
C ILE A 169 -53.89 15.21 51.45
N LEU A 170 -53.75 14.11 52.17
CA LEU A 170 -53.21 14.07 53.53
C LEU A 170 -51.69 13.88 53.53
N ASN A 171 -51.15 13.15 52.54
CA ASN A 171 -49.72 12.98 52.33
C ASN A 171 -49.42 12.86 50.83
N GLY A 172 -48.37 13.54 50.36
CA GLY A 172 -47.97 13.59 48.95
C GLY A 172 -48.41 14.85 48.21
N ILE A 173 -48.26 14.82 46.88
CA ILE A 173 -48.50 15.94 45.96
C ILE A 173 -49.64 15.55 45.01
N GLU A 174 -50.55 16.50 44.73
CA GLU A 174 -51.59 16.31 43.71
C GLU A 174 -50.99 16.25 42.31
N PHE A 175 -51.35 15.24 41.54
CA PHE A 175 -50.96 15.15 40.14
C PHE A 175 -51.78 16.15 39.31
N GLN A 176 -51.12 17.20 38.81
CA GLN A 176 -51.70 18.18 37.89
C GLN A 176 -50.92 18.33 36.58
N ASN A 177 -49.64 17.95 36.58
CA ASN A 177 -48.72 18.03 35.43
C ASN A 177 -47.79 16.81 35.43
N PRO A 178 -47.21 16.41 34.28
CA PRO A 178 -46.22 15.34 34.21
C PRO A 178 -45.07 15.53 35.22
N ILE A 179 -44.70 14.44 35.89
CA ILE A 179 -43.75 14.42 37.00
C ILE A 179 -42.33 14.26 36.46
N SER A 180 -41.49 15.29 36.61
CA SER A 180 -40.07 15.18 36.27
C SER A 180 -39.31 14.34 37.30
N ILE A 181 -38.63 13.29 36.85
CA ILE A 181 -37.84 12.43 37.72
C ILE A 181 -36.40 12.97 37.82
N PRO A 182 -35.86 13.18 39.04
CA PRO A 182 -34.47 13.59 39.25
C PRO A 182 -33.43 12.67 38.59
N VAL A 183 -32.36 13.26 38.07
CA VAL A 183 -31.24 12.53 37.46
C VAL A 183 -30.15 12.17 38.49
N ASN A 184 -29.45 11.07 38.25
CA ASN A 184 -28.35 10.51 39.04
C ASN A 184 -28.73 10.09 40.48
N SER A 185 -30.01 9.84 40.74
CA SER A 185 -30.52 9.33 42.02
C SER A 185 -31.61 8.30 41.80
N ALA A 186 -31.65 7.24 42.62
CA ALA A 186 -32.75 6.29 42.62
C ALA A 186 -33.99 6.94 43.24
N VAL A 187 -35.12 6.85 42.53
CA VAL A 187 -36.39 7.45 42.92
C VAL A 187 -37.45 6.36 43.00
N THR A 188 -38.19 6.32 44.11
CA THR A 188 -39.34 5.44 44.26
C THR A 188 -40.60 6.28 44.19
N LEU A 189 -41.26 6.26 43.03
CA LEU A 189 -42.53 6.95 42.82
C LEU A 189 -43.65 6.08 43.38
N LYS A 190 -44.29 6.51 44.47
CA LYS A 190 -45.53 5.89 44.97
C LYS A 190 -46.72 6.75 44.63
N PHE A 191 -47.85 6.13 44.30
CA PHE A 191 -49.05 6.84 43.86
C PHE A 191 -50.33 6.10 44.25
N ILE A 192 -51.40 6.87 44.42
CA ILE A 192 -52.75 6.40 44.74
C ILE A 192 -53.78 7.29 44.00
N GLY A 193 -54.85 6.69 43.49
CA GLY A 193 -55.95 7.39 42.84
C GLY A 193 -57.24 7.30 43.63
N ALA A 194 -58.09 8.32 43.50
CA ALA A 194 -59.47 8.34 43.99
C ALA A 194 -60.41 8.64 42.83
N ASP A 195 -61.50 7.90 42.67
CA ASP A 195 -62.57 8.25 41.73
C ASP A 195 -63.48 9.36 42.30
N LEU A 196 -64.50 9.77 41.55
CA LEU A 196 -65.47 10.79 42.00
C LEU A 196 -66.50 10.26 43.02
N ALA A 197 -66.56 8.94 43.26
CA ALA A 197 -67.37 8.33 44.32
C ALA A 197 -66.57 8.12 45.62
N GLY A 198 -65.27 8.42 45.61
CA GLY A 198 -64.35 8.27 46.74
C GLY A 198 -63.75 6.87 46.86
N ASN A 199 -63.84 6.01 45.86
CA ASN A 199 -63.14 4.72 45.89
C ASN A 199 -61.65 4.94 45.63
N LEU A 200 -60.81 4.47 46.57
CA LEU A 200 -59.35 4.57 46.45
C LEU A 200 -58.78 3.35 45.74
N SER A 201 -57.81 3.57 44.84
CA SER A 201 -56.94 2.51 44.35
C SER A 201 -56.02 2.00 45.49
N PRO A 202 -55.42 0.82 45.37
CA PRO A 202 -54.26 0.45 46.18
C PRO A 202 -53.12 1.44 45.98
N VAL A 203 -52.25 1.59 46.99
CA VAL A 203 -50.97 2.30 46.83
C VAL A 203 -50.07 1.46 45.92
N GLN A 204 -49.66 2.03 44.81
CA GLN A 204 -48.78 1.40 43.82
C GLN A 204 -47.41 2.09 43.84
N SER A 205 -46.39 1.41 43.31
CA SER A 205 -45.02 1.94 43.27
C SER A 205 -44.31 1.60 41.96
N ALA A 206 -43.45 2.52 41.51
CA ALA A 206 -42.56 2.34 40.37
C ALA A 206 -41.18 2.92 40.69
N ALA A 207 -40.12 2.12 40.46
CA ALA A 207 -38.74 2.53 40.69
C ALA A 207 -38.14 3.13 39.42
N TYR A 208 -37.45 4.26 39.56
CA TYR A 208 -36.77 4.95 38.46
C TYR A 208 -35.32 5.23 38.82
N PHE A 209 -34.44 5.05 37.85
CA PHE A 209 -33.07 5.58 37.91
C PHE A 209 -32.72 6.20 36.57
N ILE A 210 -32.50 7.51 36.55
CA ILE A 210 -32.17 8.24 35.33
C ILE A 210 -30.73 8.69 35.40
N THR A 211 -29.89 8.33 34.43
CA THR A 211 -28.53 8.85 34.32
C THR A 211 -28.36 9.51 32.97
N THR A 212 -27.88 10.75 32.93
CA THR A 212 -27.53 11.45 31.68
C THR A 212 -26.04 11.37 31.37
N GLN A 213 -25.26 10.77 32.28
CA GLN A 213 -23.83 10.60 32.09
C GLN A 213 -23.58 9.45 31.12
N VAL A 214 -22.71 9.67 30.15
CA VAL A 214 -22.33 8.69 29.13
C VAL A 214 -20.88 8.23 29.33
N ALA A 215 -20.54 7.08 28.76
CA ALA A 215 -19.18 6.56 28.81
C ALA A 215 -18.23 7.32 27.86
N THR A 216 -16.97 7.41 28.24
CA THR A 216 -15.86 7.70 27.32
C THR A 216 -15.35 6.38 26.75
N VAL A 217 -15.36 6.25 25.42
CA VAL A 217 -14.90 5.04 24.73
C VAL A 217 -13.61 5.36 23.97
N THR A 218 -12.58 4.53 24.13
CA THR A 218 -11.29 4.73 23.47
C THR A 218 -10.89 3.49 22.68
N THR A 219 -10.30 3.68 21.50
CA THR A 219 -9.71 2.58 20.71
C THR A 219 -8.21 2.49 20.98
N ASN A 220 -7.71 1.28 21.21
CA ASN A 220 -6.32 1.02 21.60
C ASN A 220 -5.48 0.54 20.41
N SER A 221 -5.99 -0.44 19.65
CA SER A 221 -5.27 -1.06 18.55
C SER A 221 -6.20 -1.64 17.49
N PHE A 222 -5.67 -1.81 16.28
CA PHE A 222 -6.39 -2.35 15.13
C PHE A 222 -5.59 -3.49 14.49
N THR A 223 -6.29 -4.50 13.98
CA THR A 223 -5.70 -5.58 13.19
C THR A 223 -6.57 -5.83 11.95
N PRO A 224 -6.06 -5.54 10.72
CA PRO A 224 -4.78 -4.91 10.43
C PRO A 224 -4.68 -3.47 10.97
N VAL A 225 -3.46 -3.03 11.28
CA VAL A 225 -3.18 -1.68 11.83
C VAL A 225 -3.54 -0.58 10.82
N SER A 226 -3.43 -0.88 9.52
CA SER A 226 -3.75 0.04 8.43
C SER A 226 -5.23 0.47 8.41
N ARG A 227 -6.12 -0.35 9.00
CA ARG A 227 -7.59 -0.23 8.86
C ARG A 227 -8.06 -0.29 7.41
N VAL A 228 -7.27 -0.93 6.56
CA VAL A 228 -7.61 -1.22 5.18
C VAL A 228 -7.69 -2.73 5.01
N VAL A 229 -8.81 -3.22 4.49
CA VAL A 229 -9.06 -4.65 4.31
C VAL A 229 -9.40 -4.97 2.85
N ASN A 230 -8.99 -6.15 2.38
CA ASN A 230 -9.36 -6.66 1.07
C ASN A 230 -10.79 -7.25 1.06
N ALA A 231 -11.10 -8.03 0.02
CA ALA A 231 -12.41 -8.65 -0.16
C ALA A 231 -12.73 -9.78 0.83
N THR A 232 -11.75 -10.28 1.58
CA THR A 232 -11.89 -11.47 2.44
C THR A 232 -11.49 -11.24 3.90
N SER A 233 -10.71 -10.19 4.18
CA SER A 233 -10.14 -9.97 5.51
C SER A 233 -11.11 -9.22 6.41
N ASP A 234 -11.32 -9.75 7.62
CA ASP A 234 -12.06 -9.07 8.67
C ASP A 234 -11.21 -7.96 9.31
N GLN A 235 -11.86 -7.08 10.07
CA GLN A 235 -11.17 -6.05 10.85
C GLN A 235 -11.40 -6.27 12.34
N SER A 236 -10.32 -6.31 13.11
CA SER A 236 -10.39 -6.30 14.57
C SER A 236 -9.99 -4.95 15.16
N VAL A 237 -10.61 -4.60 16.28
CA VAL A 237 -10.32 -3.41 17.10
C VAL A 237 -10.34 -3.81 18.58
N THR A 238 -9.33 -3.35 19.33
CA THR A 238 -9.33 -3.43 20.79
C THR A 238 -9.71 -2.06 21.35
N TRP A 239 -10.65 -2.00 22.28
CA TRP A 239 -11.19 -0.75 22.82
C TRP A 239 -11.56 -0.89 24.30
N VAL A 240 -11.73 0.23 24.99
CA VAL A 240 -12.05 0.30 26.43
C VAL A 240 -13.19 1.32 26.64
N SER A 241 -14.03 1.06 27.64
CA SER A 241 -15.00 2.00 28.19
C SER A 241 -14.59 2.41 29.61
N ASP A 242 -14.77 3.66 29.98
CA ASP A 242 -14.55 4.15 31.36
C ASP A 242 -15.71 3.80 32.32
N ARG A 243 -16.81 3.26 31.79
CA ARG A 243 -18.02 2.88 32.55
C ARG A 243 -18.54 1.51 32.15
N ASN A 244 -19.25 0.88 33.09
CA ASN A 244 -20.05 -0.31 32.81
C ASN A 244 -21.24 0.06 31.92
N GLY A 245 -21.63 -0.84 31.02
CA GLY A 245 -22.79 -0.62 30.16
C GLY A 245 -23.05 -1.75 29.19
N VAL A 246 -24.13 -1.63 28.42
CA VAL A 246 -24.40 -2.51 27.27
C VAL A 246 -23.87 -1.81 26.03
N PHE A 247 -23.10 -2.51 25.22
CA PHE A 247 -22.50 -1.95 24.02
C PHE A 247 -22.99 -2.62 22.75
N THR A 248 -22.93 -1.87 21.65
CA THR A 248 -23.11 -2.35 20.28
C THR A 248 -22.12 -1.66 19.37
N ILE A 249 -21.60 -2.36 18.36
CA ILE A 249 -20.78 -1.80 17.29
C ILE A 249 -21.66 -1.67 16.06
N ARG A 250 -21.67 -0.48 15.48
CA ARG A 250 -22.64 -0.08 14.46
C ARG A 250 -21.97 0.56 13.26
N SER A 251 -22.60 0.48 12.09
CA SER A 251 -22.35 1.40 10.97
C SER A 251 -23.40 2.51 10.93
N GLY A 252 -23.00 3.71 10.49
CA GLY A 252 -23.90 4.85 10.35
C GLY A 252 -23.31 6.15 10.88
N ALA A 253 -24.18 7.14 11.11
CA ALA A 253 -23.79 8.46 11.60
C ALA A 253 -23.87 8.59 13.13
N ASN A 254 -24.74 7.81 13.79
CA ASN A 254 -24.95 7.89 15.25
C ASN A 254 -25.39 6.53 15.83
N CYS A 255 -25.42 6.46 17.16
CA CYS A 255 -25.73 5.25 17.91
C CYS A 255 -27.23 4.93 18.01
N ASP A 256 -28.11 5.88 17.71
CA ASP A 256 -29.55 5.70 17.81
C ASP A 256 -30.11 4.89 16.64
N PHE A 257 -29.60 5.14 15.42
CA PHE A 257 -30.13 4.55 14.18
C PHE A 257 -29.13 3.68 13.41
N GLY A 258 -27.88 3.58 13.88
CA GLY A 258 -26.85 2.79 13.20
C GLY A 258 -27.19 1.29 13.15
N THR A 259 -26.85 0.63 12.05
CA THR A 259 -27.05 -0.82 11.89
C THR A 259 -26.02 -1.57 12.73
N ILE A 260 -26.46 -2.49 13.58
CA ILE A 260 -25.54 -3.34 14.37
C ILE A 260 -24.77 -4.26 13.42
N LEU A 261 -23.46 -4.27 13.57
CA LEU A 261 -22.57 -5.06 12.73
C LEU A 261 -22.51 -6.51 13.20
N SER A 262 -22.13 -7.41 12.28
CA SER A 262 -21.90 -8.82 12.57
C SER A 262 -20.42 -9.11 12.87
N GLY A 263 -20.17 -10.08 13.75
CA GLY A 263 -18.83 -10.53 14.12
C GLY A 263 -18.71 -10.97 15.57
N THR A 264 -17.49 -10.96 16.11
CA THR A 264 -17.21 -11.37 17.49
C THR A 264 -17.16 -10.14 18.40
N ASN A 265 -17.82 -10.21 19.56
CA ASN A 265 -17.91 -9.11 20.53
C ASN A 265 -18.37 -7.78 19.90
N VAL A 266 -19.36 -7.84 19.00
CA VAL A 266 -19.97 -6.66 18.35
C VAL A 266 -21.21 -6.15 19.10
N ALA A 267 -21.72 -6.92 20.06
CA ALA A 267 -22.74 -6.49 21.01
C ALA A 267 -22.59 -7.28 22.32
N GLY A 268 -22.99 -6.70 23.46
CA GLY A 268 -22.93 -7.37 24.76
C GLY A 268 -22.78 -6.39 25.92
N SER A 269 -22.22 -6.84 27.03
CA SER A 269 -21.91 -6.00 28.19
C SER A 269 -20.43 -5.66 28.25
N VAL A 270 -20.09 -4.46 28.70
CA VAL A 270 -18.71 -4.01 28.94
C VAL A 270 -18.53 -3.62 30.41
N THR A 271 -17.35 -3.90 30.93
CA THR A 271 -16.92 -3.49 32.29
C THR A 271 -15.90 -2.36 32.18
N ALA A 272 -16.04 -1.35 33.04
CA ALA A 272 -15.17 -0.19 33.09
C ALA A 272 -13.69 -0.58 33.20
N GLY A 273 -12.84 -0.01 32.35
CA GLY A 273 -11.39 -0.22 32.34
C GLY A 273 -10.91 -1.55 31.76
N VAL A 274 -11.82 -2.47 31.40
CA VAL A 274 -11.45 -3.78 30.83
C VAL A 274 -11.45 -3.71 29.30
N PRO A 275 -10.32 -4.00 28.62
CA PRO A 275 -10.28 -4.02 27.16
C PRO A 275 -11.15 -5.11 26.54
N VAL A 276 -11.85 -4.76 25.46
CA VAL A 276 -12.64 -5.66 24.63
C VAL A 276 -12.01 -5.70 23.23
N THR A 277 -11.72 -6.90 22.74
CA THR A 277 -11.34 -7.12 21.34
C THR A 277 -12.56 -7.55 20.55
N SER A 278 -12.94 -6.73 19.57
CA SER A 278 -14.07 -6.97 18.69
C SER A 278 -13.57 -7.22 17.27
N THR A 279 -14.08 -8.26 16.62
CA THR A 279 -13.79 -8.58 15.22
C THR A 279 -15.06 -8.34 14.41
N ILE A 280 -14.99 -7.42 13.45
CA ILE A 280 -16.08 -7.04 12.56
C ILE A 280 -15.87 -7.78 11.24
N LEU A 281 -16.90 -8.53 10.82
CA LEU A 281 -16.81 -9.32 9.60
C LEU A 281 -16.74 -8.45 8.35
N ASN A 282 -15.99 -8.90 7.35
CA ASN A 282 -15.81 -8.22 6.07
C ASN A 282 -17.13 -7.98 5.31
N SER A 283 -18.12 -8.85 5.54
CA SER A 283 -19.47 -8.75 4.96
C SER A 283 -20.21 -7.46 5.35
N ASN A 284 -19.80 -6.79 6.43
CA ASN A 284 -20.37 -5.51 6.86
C ASN A 284 -19.83 -4.31 6.07
N PHE A 285 -18.75 -4.48 5.30
CA PHE A 285 -18.08 -3.39 4.60
C PHE A 285 -18.45 -3.36 3.12
N VAL A 286 -18.79 -2.16 2.63
CA VAL A 286 -18.87 -1.84 1.20
C VAL A 286 -17.52 -1.31 0.71
N SER A 287 -17.26 -1.40 -0.60
CA SER A 287 -16.04 -0.86 -1.20
C SER A 287 -15.89 0.63 -0.89
N GLY A 288 -14.69 1.06 -0.47
CA GLY A 288 -14.42 2.41 -0.01
C GLY A 288 -14.47 2.54 1.52
N ALA A 289 -14.69 3.76 2.00
CA ALA A 289 -14.66 4.09 3.42
C ALA A 289 -15.97 3.72 4.13
N ASN A 290 -15.86 3.02 5.27
CA ASN A 290 -16.98 2.61 6.11
C ASN A 290 -16.82 3.25 7.49
N SER A 291 -17.81 4.03 7.93
CA SER A 291 -17.84 4.64 9.27
C SER A 291 -18.37 3.65 10.28
N ILE A 292 -17.58 3.39 11.32
CA ILE A 292 -17.90 2.45 12.39
C ILE A 292 -17.95 3.20 13.72
N LEU A 293 -18.98 2.94 14.51
CA LEU A 293 -19.14 3.45 15.86
C LEU A 293 -19.15 2.32 16.87
N ILE A 294 -18.47 2.52 17.99
CA ILE A 294 -18.67 1.72 19.20
C ILE A 294 -19.56 2.53 20.12
N CYS A 295 -20.73 2.01 20.46
CA CYS A 295 -21.77 2.69 21.21
C CYS A 295 -22.02 1.98 22.53
N VAL A 296 -21.73 2.64 23.66
CA VAL A 296 -21.99 2.14 25.01
C VAL A 296 -23.18 2.88 25.59
N ALA A 297 -24.30 2.18 25.76
CA ALA A 297 -25.52 2.71 26.35
C ALA A 297 -25.32 2.92 27.85
N ASN A 298 -25.74 4.09 28.35
CA ASN A 298 -25.70 4.39 29.78
C ASN A 298 -26.87 3.78 30.58
N ALA A 299 -27.91 3.30 29.90
CA ALA A 299 -29.11 2.70 30.48
C ALA A 299 -29.79 1.75 29.48
N ALA A 300 -30.80 0.99 29.93
CA ALA A 300 -31.51 0.02 29.08
C ALA A 300 -32.70 0.63 28.33
N LEU A 301 -33.37 1.63 28.91
CA LEU A 301 -34.52 2.32 28.32
C LEU A 301 -34.12 3.74 27.91
N ASP A 302 -34.59 4.20 26.76
CA ASP A 302 -34.23 5.50 26.15
C ASP A 302 -32.76 5.91 26.39
N PRO A 303 -31.79 5.10 25.95
CA PRO A 303 -30.39 5.30 26.28
C PRO A 303 -29.82 6.60 25.70
N LEU A 304 -28.83 7.16 26.39
CA LEU A 304 -27.80 8.00 25.78
C LEU A 304 -26.53 7.16 25.60
N TYR A 305 -25.73 7.50 24.59
CA TYR A 305 -24.57 6.70 24.22
C TYR A 305 -23.26 7.45 24.39
N GLY A 306 -22.35 6.82 25.13
CA GLY A 306 -20.93 7.08 25.01
C GLY A 306 -20.42 6.44 23.74
N ASN A 307 -19.66 7.16 22.91
CA ASN A 307 -19.20 6.58 21.65
C ASN A 307 -17.83 7.09 21.20
N THR A 308 -17.21 6.28 20.35
CA THR A 308 -16.06 6.65 19.51
C THR A 308 -16.32 6.13 18.11
N SER A 309 -15.78 6.84 17.11
CA SER A 309 -15.86 6.42 15.71
C SER A 309 -14.49 6.24 15.09
N PHE A 310 -14.42 5.39 14.07
CA PHE A 310 -13.25 5.21 13.22
C PHE A 310 -13.69 4.76 11.83
N THR A 311 -12.78 4.83 10.86
CA THR A 311 -13.05 4.46 9.47
C THR A 311 -12.28 3.21 9.10
N ILE A 312 -12.97 2.26 8.47
CA ILE A 312 -12.37 1.08 7.83
C ILE A 312 -12.56 1.21 6.32
N THR A 313 -11.47 1.11 5.56
CA THR A 313 -11.51 1.16 4.10
C THR A 313 -11.47 -0.24 3.53
N LYS A 314 -12.48 -0.63 2.76
CA LYS A 314 -12.45 -1.88 1.99
C LYS A 314 -11.95 -1.58 0.58
N ASP A 315 -10.80 -2.14 0.24
CA ASP A 315 -10.21 -2.03 -1.09
C ASP A 315 -10.10 -3.43 -1.70
N ASN A 316 -10.92 -3.70 -2.71
CA ASN A 316 -10.93 -4.99 -3.42
C ASN A 316 -10.14 -4.96 -4.73
N THR A 317 -9.46 -3.85 -5.02
CA THR A 317 -8.80 -3.65 -6.31
C THR A 317 -7.34 -4.06 -6.21
N ARG A 318 -6.89 -4.93 -7.13
CA ARG A 318 -5.50 -5.42 -7.12
C ARG A 318 -4.52 -4.30 -7.51
N PRO A 319 -3.31 -4.27 -6.94
CA PRO A 319 -2.27 -3.39 -7.44
C PRO A 319 -1.86 -3.78 -8.87
N THR A 320 -1.56 -2.78 -9.67
CA THR A 320 -1.01 -2.92 -11.03
C THR A 320 0.31 -2.16 -11.14
N VAL A 321 1.10 -2.44 -12.17
CA VAL A 321 2.34 -1.70 -12.44
C VAL A 321 2.03 -0.51 -13.32
N SER A 322 2.36 0.69 -12.85
CA SER A 322 2.23 1.94 -13.58
C SER A 322 3.40 2.18 -14.53
N SER A 323 4.61 1.84 -14.10
CA SER A 323 5.82 1.97 -14.93
C SER A 323 6.98 1.17 -14.34
N THR A 324 7.95 0.85 -15.19
CA THR A 324 9.23 0.25 -14.78
C THR A 324 10.40 1.08 -15.32
N ASN A 325 11.54 0.99 -14.64
CA ASN A 325 12.82 1.47 -15.13
C ASN A 325 13.90 0.40 -14.87
N PRO A 326 14.55 -0.19 -15.89
CA PRO A 326 14.34 -0.01 -17.32
C PRO A 326 12.89 -0.15 -17.78
N VAL A 327 12.49 0.66 -18.76
CA VAL A 327 11.16 0.57 -19.39
C VAL A 327 11.08 -0.75 -20.13
N ASP A 328 9.93 -1.42 -20.01
CA ASP A 328 9.67 -2.68 -20.71
C ASP A 328 9.74 -2.50 -22.23
N PHE A 329 10.28 -3.51 -22.90
CA PHE A 329 10.59 -3.49 -24.31
C PHE A 329 9.31 -3.39 -25.13
N ASN A 330 9.24 -2.36 -25.98
CA ASN A 330 8.22 -2.22 -27.00
C ASN A 330 8.86 -2.35 -28.38
N ILE A 331 8.36 -3.29 -29.20
CA ILE A 331 8.89 -3.54 -30.54
C ILE A 331 8.77 -2.32 -31.48
N ALA A 332 7.80 -1.44 -31.24
CA ALA A 332 7.62 -0.20 -32.01
C ALA A 332 8.63 0.90 -31.63
N THR A 333 9.12 0.89 -30.39
CA THR A 333 10.08 1.88 -29.86
C THR A 333 11.12 1.17 -28.98
N PRO A 334 12.06 0.42 -29.55
CA PRO A 334 13.07 -0.30 -28.79
C PRO A 334 13.96 0.69 -28.01
N VAL A 335 13.85 0.69 -26.69
CA VAL A 335 14.70 1.49 -25.80
C VAL A 335 15.92 0.66 -25.41
N PHE A 336 17.11 1.14 -25.78
CA PHE A 336 18.37 0.59 -25.32
C PHE A 336 18.80 1.33 -24.05
N VAL A 337 18.79 0.63 -22.92
CA VAL A 337 19.20 1.23 -21.64
C VAL A 337 20.70 1.12 -21.46
N THR A 338 21.33 2.21 -21.02
CA THR A 338 22.74 2.16 -20.63
C THR A 338 22.85 1.31 -19.36
N PRO A 339 23.66 0.25 -19.34
CA PRO A 339 23.78 -0.61 -18.17
C PRO A 339 24.52 0.12 -17.04
N SER A 340 23.78 0.80 -16.16
CA SER A 340 24.37 1.56 -15.03
C SER A 340 23.36 1.93 -13.94
N PRO A 341 23.70 1.66 -12.67
CA PRO A 341 24.03 0.35 -12.12
C PRO A 341 22.98 -0.72 -12.46
N GLY A 342 23.24 -2.00 -12.17
CA GLY A 342 22.25 -3.07 -12.32
C GLY A 342 21.04 -2.85 -11.40
N ARG A 343 20.05 -2.08 -11.86
CA ARG A 343 18.89 -1.65 -11.09
C ARG A 343 17.60 -1.91 -11.84
N ILE A 344 16.58 -2.37 -11.13
CA ILE A 344 15.20 -2.42 -11.58
C ILE A 344 14.37 -1.57 -10.61
N GLN A 345 13.55 -0.68 -11.13
CA GLN A 345 12.61 0.11 -10.37
C GLN A 345 11.20 -0.13 -10.90
N ILE A 346 10.27 -0.34 -9.98
CA ILE A 346 8.88 -0.68 -10.27
C ILE A 346 8.01 0.32 -9.53
N VAL A 347 7.13 1.01 -10.26
CA VAL A 347 6.12 1.91 -9.70
C VAL A 347 4.77 1.22 -9.80
N PHE A 348 4.13 0.99 -8.66
CA PHE A 348 2.79 0.42 -8.55
C PHE A 348 1.73 1.51 -8.56
N SER A 349 0.51 1.15 -8.97
CA SER A 349 -0.64 2.07 -9.07
C SER A 349 -1.21 2.52 -7.72
N LYS A 350 -0.71 1.97 -6.62
CA LYS A 350 -1.18 2.22 -5.26
C LYS A 350 -0.14 1.82 -4.21
N ASN A 351 -0.41 2.16 -2.95
CA ASN A 351 0.45 1.85 -1.82
C ASN A 351 0.52 0.33 -1.58
N MET A 352 1.76 -0.16 -1.49
CA MET A 352 2.12 -1.54 -1.23
C MET A 352 2.40 -1.78 0.27
N ASP A 353 2.24 -3.01 0.74
CA ASP A 353 2.74 -3.42 2.05
C ASP A 353 4.26 -3.65 1.95
N THR A 354 5.02 -2.62 2.30
CA THR A 354 6.49 -2.60 2.19
C THR A 354 7.20 -3.54 3.18
N SER A 355 6.45 -4.22 4.06
CA SER A 355 6.98 -5.18 5.03
C SER A 355 6.73 -6.64 4.66
N PHE A 356 5.98 -6.88 3.58
CA PHE A 356 5.55 -8.22 3.17
C PHE A 356 6.58 -8.95 2.28
N GLY A 357 6.43 -10.28 2.18
CA GLY A 357 7.09 -11.09 1.15
C GLY A 357 8.61 -11.25 1.28
N GLY A 358 9.20 -10.83 2.40
CA GLY A 358 10.65 -10.89 2.61
C GLY A 358 11.45 -9.85 1.81
N ILE A 359 10.79 -8.94 1.09
CA ILE A 359 11.40 -7.91 0.24
C ILE A 359 11.30 -6.50 0.86
N SER A 360 11.36 -6.42 2.19
CA SER A 360 11.38 -5.13 2.91
C SER A 360 12.68 -4.37 2.63
N SER A 361 12.67 -3.05 2.88
CA SER A 361 13.86 -2.22 2.65
C SER A 361 15.06 -2.73 3.46
N GLY A 362 16.16 -3.00 2.76
CA GLY A 362 17.39 -3.57 3.32
C GLY A 362 17.51 -5.09 3.19
N SER A 363 16.44 -5.79 2.78
CA SER A 363 16.51 -7.22 2.46
C SER A 363 17.53 -7.48 1.35
N LYS A 364 18.38 -8.48 1.56
CA LYS A 364 19.34 -8.98 0.58
C LYS A 364 19.04 -10.45 0.28
N ILE A 365 18.60 -10.75 -0.93
CA ILE A 365 18.20 -12.10 -1.32
C ILE A 365 19.08 -12.56 -2.47
N LYS A 366 19.72 -13.70 -2.26
CA LYS A 366 20.54 -14.35 -3.26
C LYS A 366 19.65 -15.12 -4.24
N ASN A 367 19.82 -14.83 -5.52
CA ASN A 367 19.33 -15.67 -6.60
C ASN A 367 20.53 -16.34 -7.27
N VAL A 368 20.54 -17.67 -7.21
CA VAL A 368 21.49 -18.49 -7.94
C VAL A 368 20.76 -19.31 -8.98
N CYS A 369 21.41 -19.53 -10.09
CA CYS A 369 20.94 -20.44 -11.11
C CYS A 369 21.07 -21.88 -10.66
N TYR A 370 22.06 -22.19 -9.82
CA TYR A 370 22.26 -23.56 -9.34
C TYR A 370 22.68 -23.64 -7.86
N PRO A 371 22.00 -24.46 -7.04
CA PRO A 371 20.68 -25.03 -7.32
C PRO A 371 19.64 -23.90 -7.41
N ILE A 372 18.67 -24.01 -8.34
CA ILE A 372 17.60 -23.02 -8.49
C ILE A 372 16.82 -22.92 -7.17
N PRO A 373 16.64 -21.72 -6.58
CA PRO A 373 15.84 -21.56 -5.38
C PRO A 373 14.41 -22.05 -5.58
N THR A 374 13.81 -22.60 -4.53
CA THR A 374 12.37 -22.87 -4.52
C THR A 374 11.61 -21.54 -4.36
N ASN A 375 10.90 -21.11 -5.41
CA ASN A 375 10.13 -19.87 -5.48
C ASN A 375 10.96 -18.59 -5.16
N PRO A 376 11.97 -18.26 -5.98
CA PRO A 376 12.74 -17.04 -5.79
C PRO A 376 11.84 -15.80 -5.94
N PRO A 377 11.99 -14.78 -5.06
CA PRO A 377 11.24 -13.53 -5.18
C PRO A 377 11.44 -12.85 -6.53
N LEU A 378 12.67 -12.83 -7.05
CA LEU A 378 13.02 -12.22 -8.33
C LEU A 378 13.90 -13.17 -9.12
N THR A 379 13.61 -13.42 -10.40
CA THR A 379 14.51 -14.07 -11.36
C THR A 379 14.96 -13.10 -12.44
N ILE A 380 16.17 -13.30 -12.98
CA ILE A 380 16.69 -12.53 -14.11
C ILE A 380 17.39 -13.50 -15.07
N SER A 381 17.17 -13.30 -16.37
CA SER A 381 17.82 -14.08 -17.42
C SER A 381 18.30 -13.21 -18.58
N VAL A 382 19.38 -13.63 -19.26
CA VAL A 382 19.87 -13.07 -20.52
C VAL A 382 19.52 -14.00 -21.66
N PHE A 383 19.10 -13.45 -22.79
CA PHE A 383 18.86 -14.22 -24.01
C PHE A 383 20.18 -14.54 -24.73
N ASP A 384 20.40 -15.81 -25.04
CA ASP A 384 21.61 -16.29 -25.74
C ASP A 384 21.55 -16.23 -27.27
N GLY A 385 20.35 -16.04 -27.84
CA GLY A 385 20.05 -16.17 -29.27
C GLY A 385 19.03 -17.26 -29.59
N VAL A 386 18.82 -18.21 -28.69
CA VAL A 386 17.95 -19.40 -28.78
C VAL A 386 17.06 -19.56 -27.54
N SER A 387 17.61 -19.37 -26.34
CA SER A 387 17.02 -19.62 -25.03
C SER A 387 17.34 -18.51 -24.01
N TRP A 388 16.74 -18.60 -22.82
CA TRP A 388 16.98 -17.67 -21.72
C TRP A 388 17.88 -18.32 -20.67
N ASP A 389 19.06 -17.75 -20.47
CA ASP A 389 20.02 -18.17 -19.46
C ASP A 389 19.86 -17.40 -18.17
N CYS A 390 19.76 -18.12 -17.06
CA CYS A 390 19.70 -17.51 -15.74
C CYS A 390 20.99 -16.74 -15.40
N ILE A 391 20.83 -15.72 -14.55
CA ILE A 391 21.89 -14.87 -14.00
C ILE A 391 22.01 -15.09 -12.48
N ASP A 392 23.24 -15.26 -11.98
CA ASP A 392 23.54 -15.34 -10.55
C ASP A 392 23.73 -13.95 -9.93
N PHE A 393 22.91 -13.53 -8.98
CA PHE A 393 23.02 -12.21 -8.35
C PHE A 393 22.50 -12.21 -6.91
N THR A 394 22.85 -11.18 -6.16
CA THR A 394 22.21 -10.86 -4.88
C THR A 394 21.42 -9.57 -5.06
N ALA A 395 20.09 -9.63 -4.88
CA ALA A 395 19.20 -8.47 -4.97
C ALA A 395 19.06 -7.80 -3.62
N THR A 396 19.25 -6.48 -3.59
CA THR A 396 18.97 -5.62 -2.45
C THR A 396 17.69 -4.83 -2.72
N TYR A 397 16.68 -5.00 -1.87
CA TYR A 397 15.38 -4.37 -2.03
C TYR A 397 15.29 -3.07 -1.22
N THR A 398 14.74 -2.03 -1.83
CA THR A 398 14.51 -0.72 -1.20
C THR A 398 13.17 -0.16 -1.64
N TRP A 399 12.23 -0.01 -0.73
CA TRP A 399 11.02 0.77 -0.96
C TRP A 399 11.34 2.26 -0.83
N VAL A 400 11.45 2.95 -1.96
CA VAL A 400 11.75 4.39 -2.04
C VAL A 400 10.54 5.22 -1.61
N SER A 401 9.34 4.68 -1.84
CA SER A 401 8.07 5.16 -1.32
C SER A 401 7.11 3.98 -1.16
N ALA A 402 5.91 4.20 -0.62
CA ALA A 402 4.90 3.15 -0.54
C ALA A 402 4.47 2.59 -1.91
N THR A 403 4.74 3.28 -3.02
CA THR A 403 4.36 2.84 -4.37
C THR A 403 5.56 2.38 -5.21
N THR A 404 6.78 2.60 -4.75
CA THR A 404 7.98 2.48 -5.59
C THR A 404 9.00 1.55 -4.97
N LEU A 405 9.21 0.40 -5.61
CA LEU A 405 10.23 -0.58 -5.26
C LEU A 405 11.45 -0.40 -6.16
N GLN A 406 12.62 -0.24 -5.53
CA GLN A 406 13.92 -0.30 -6.19
C GLN A 406 14.61 -1.60 -5.80
N ILE A 407 15.21 -2.26 -6.78
CA ILE A 407 15.96 -3.50 -6.64
C ILE A 407 17.35 -3.26 -7.23
N ASP A 408 18.37 -3.27 -6.38
CA ASP A 408 19.77 -3.15 -6.78
C ASP A 408 20.42 -4.54 -6.78
N LEU A 409 21.10 -4.88 -7.88
CA LEU A 409 21.78 -6.17 -8.03
C LEU A 409 23.23 -6.06 -7.54
N SER A 410 23.79 -7.15 -7.01
CA SER A 410 25.20 -7.22 -6.59
C SER A 410 26.18 -7.00 -7.75
N TRP A 411 25.71 -7.19 -8.98
CA TRP A 411 26.43 -6.80 -10.18
C TRP A 411 26.39 -5.29 -10.33
N ILE A 412 27.56 -4.67 -10.47
CA ILE A 412 27.62 -3.22 -10.72
C ILE A 412 26.84 -2.87 -12.00
N ARG A 413 26.85 -3.73 -13.02
CA ARG A 413 26.30 -3.45 -14.36
C ARG A 413 25.82 -4.72 -15.04
N PHE A 414 24.76 -4.62 -15.85
CA PHE A 414 24.31 -5.71 -16.74
C PHE A 414 25.33 -5.99 -17.87
N PRO A 415 25.29 -7.19 -18.50
CA PRO A 415 26.04 -7.47 -19.73
C PRO A 415 25.69 -6.49 -20.86
N GLU A 416 26.61 -6.19 -21.76
CA GLU A 416 26.40 -5.21 -22.84
C GLU A 416 25.77 -5.85 -24.08
N ASN A 417 24.96 -5.09 -24.82
CA ASN A 417 24.27 -5.55 -26.04
C ASN A 417 23.41 -6.82 -25.80
N ALA A 418 22.88 -6.96 -24.60
CA ALA A 418 22.14 -8.13 -24.13
C ALA A 418 20.65 -7.85 -24.05
N LYS A 419 19.83 -8.84 -24.43
CA LYS A 419 18.40 -8.84 -24.13
C LYS A 419 18.23 -9.50 -22.77
N VAL A 420 17.66 -8.77 -21.81
CA VAL A 420 17.48 -9.19 -20.42
C VAL A 420 16.00 -9.26 -20.11
N THR A 421 15.57 -10.30 -19.40
CA THR A 421 14.22 -10.40 -18.83
C THR A 421 14.32 -10.58 -17.32
N TRP A 422 13.32 -10.10 -16.60
CA TRP A 422 13.20 -10.26 -15.16
C TRP A 422 11.76 -10.53 -14.76
N THR A 423 11.58 -11.29 -13.68
CA THR A 423 10.27 -11.65 -13.13
C THR A 423 10.31 -11.55 -11.62
N LEU A 424 9.54 -10.61 -11.06
CA LEU A 424 9.26 -10.48 -9.63
C LEU A 424 7.96 -11.22 -9.31
N SER A 425 8.04 -12.25 -8.47
CA SER A 425 6.92 -13.09 -8.08
C SER A 425 5.80 -12.26 -7.44
N LYS A 426 4.55 -12.50 -7.84
CA LYS A 426 3.39 -11.90 -7.19
C LYS A 426 3.21 -12.34 -5.75
N ASP A 427 3.79 -13.48 -5.36
CA ASP A 427 3.60 -14.07 -4.03
C ASP A 427 4.37 -13.30 -2.95
N VAL A 428 5.35 -12.48 -3.35
CA VAL A 428 6.06 -11.55 -2.46
C VAL A 428 5.47 -10.14 -2.46
N LEU A 429 4.34 -9.92 -3.15
CA LEU A 429 3.72 -8.62 -3.32
C LEU A 429 2.27 -8.61 -2.84
N ARG A 430 1.92 -7.60 -2.04
CA ARG A 430 0.53 -7.24 -1.77
C ARG A 430 0.39 -5.75 -1.51
N ASP A 431 -0.78 -5.21 -1.77
CA ASP A 431 -1.12 -3.86 -1.32
C ASP A 431 -1.38 -3.79 0.19
N VAL A 432 -1.56 -2.58 0.73
CA VAL A 432 -1.85 -2.36 2.16
C VAL A 432 -3.16 -3.04 2.62
N ALA A 433 -4.08 -3.32 1.70
CA ALA A 433 -5.33 -4.03 1.97
C ALA A 433 -5.15 -5.57 1.98
N GLY A 434 -4.03 -6.06 1.45
CA GLY A 434 -3.71 -7.48 1.31
C GLY A 434 -4.11 -8.07 -0.05
N ASN A 435 -4.35 -7.27 -1.09
CA ASN A 435 -4.56 -7.77 -2.44
C ASN A 435 -3.22 -8.03 -3.15
N THR A 436 -3.07 -9.21 -3.74
CA THR A 436 -1.91 -9.55 -4.58
C THR A 436 -2.12 -9.11 -6.03
N PRO A 437 -1.05 -8.78 -6.78
CA PRO A 437 -1.12 -8.64 -8.24
C PRO A 437 -1.72 -9.89 -8.90
N LEU A 438 -2.34 -9.73 -10.08
CA LEU A 438 -2.95 -10.86 -10.80
C LEU A 438 -1.91 -11.88 -11.27
N ASN A 439 -0.82 -11.35 -11.86
CA ASN A 439 0.28 -12.10 -12.45
C ASN A 439 1.60 -11.64 -11.81
N ASP A 440 2.66 -12.42 -12.02
CA ASP A 440 4.01 -11.98 -11.72
C ASP A 440 4.32 -10.68 -12.47
N VAL A 441 5.10 -9.82 -11.83
CA VAL A 441 5.54 -8.57 -12.43
C VAL A 441 6.79 -8.86 -13.24
N GLN A 442 6.72 -8.66 -14.55
CA GLN A 442 7.81 -9.00 -15.46
C GLN A 442 8.14 -7.83 -16.39
N GLY A 443 9.38 -7.82 -16.89
CA GLY A 443 9.82 -6.88 -17.91
C GLY A 443 11.00 -7.42 -18.69
N THR A 444 11.12 -7.01 -19.95
CA THR A 444 12.23 -7.31 -20.85
C THR A 444 12.83 -6.02 -21.36
N PHE A 445 14.15 -5.92 -21.48
CA PHE A 445 14.80 -4.75 -22.07
C PHE A 445 16.09 -5.14 -22.80
N PHE A 446 16.63 -4.23 -23.60
CA PHE A 446 17.94 -4.39 -24.23
C PHE A 446 18.95 -3.46 -23.57
N THR A 447 20.13 -3.97 -23.24
CA THR A 447 21.25 -3.16 -22.80
C THR A 447 22.03 -2.64 -24.00
N ALA A 448 22.58 -1.44 -23.89
CA ALA A 448 23.55 -0.88 -24.83
C ALA A 448 24.99 -1.23 -24.43
N GLN A 449 25.95 -0.92 -25.31
CA GLN A 449 27.35 -0.84 -24.92
C GLN A 449 27.55 0.26 -23.88
N ARG A 450 28.45 0.05 -22.90
CA ARG A 450 28.83 1.10 -21.95
C ARG A 450 29.62 2.16 -22.68
N GLN A 451 29.41 3.39 -22.25
CA GLN A 451 30.15 4.54 -22.76
C GLN A 451 31.57 4.64 -22.14
N GLU A 452 31.89 3.78 -21.16
CA GLU A 452 33.19 3.75 -20.48
C GLU A 452 34.34 3.69 -21.49
N PHE A 453 35.28 4.60 -21.32
CA PHE A 453 36.46 4.74 -22.15
C PHE A 453 37.72 4.62 -21.31
N PHE A 454 38.62 3.76 -21.77
CA PHE A 454 39.98 3.68 -21.28
C PHE A 454 40.85 4.29 -22.37
N LYS A 455 41.65 5.32 -22.02
CA LYS A 455 42.58 5.88 -23.01
C LYS A 455 43.50 4.77 -23.52
N PRO A 456 44.00 4.88 -24.76
CA PRO A 456 44.93 3.90 -25.30
C PRO A 456 46.15 3.70 -24.39
N PHE A 457 46.40 2.46 -23.99
CA PHE A 457 47.61 2.08 -23.27
C PHE A 457 48.80 1.98 -24.23
N LYS A 458 50.02 2.07 -23.69
CA LYS A 458 51.20 1.66 -24.45
C LYS A 458 51.07 0.19 -24.86
N THR A 459 51.59 -0.10 -26.05
CA THR A 459 51.64 -1.45 -26.61
C THR A 459 52.79 -2.28 -26.04
N ASP A 460 53.73 -1.64 -25.34
CA ASP A 460 54.98 -2.18 -24.82
C ASP A 460 55.95 -2.73 -25.88
N GLN A 461 55.67 -2.48 -27.17
CA GLN A 461 56.57 -2.83 -28.26
C GLN A 461 57.73 -1.85 -28.32
N THR A 462 58.96 -2.25 -28.04
CA THR A 462 60.14 -1.34 -28.03
C THR A 462 61.09 -1.51 -29.22
N SER A 463 60.90 -2.58 -30.01
CA SER A 463 61.71 -2.88 -31.19
C SER A 463 61.04 -2.39 -32.48
N CYS A 464 61.85 -2.16 -33.52
CA CYS A 464 61.41 -1.73 -34.84
C CYS A 464 61.92 -2.69 -35.91
N TRP A 465 61.12 -2.92 -36.94
CA TRP A 465 61.45 -3.89 -37.99
C TRP A 465 61.17 -3.35 -39.39
N ASP A 466 61.97 -3.80 -40.36
CA ASP A 466 61.70 -3.54 -41.78
C ASP A 466 60.51 -4.37 -42.29
N THR A 467 60.24 -4.29 -43.61
CA THR A 467 59.15 -5.04 -44.26
C THR A 467 59.37 -6.54 -44.33
N SER A 468 60.62 -6.99 -44.26
CA SER A 468 60.99 -8.42 -44.26
C SER A 468 61.01 -9.01 -42.85
N GLY A 469 60.87 -8.16 -41.82
CA GLY A 469 60.89 -8.55 -40.41
C GLY A 469 62.28 -8.53 -39.77
N ASN A 470 63.28 -7.93 -40.42
CA ASN A 470 64.60 -7.75 -39.80
C ASN A 470 64.56 -6.60 -38.80
N LEU A 471 65.28 -6.75 -37.69
CA LEU A 471 65.42 -5.70 -36.67
C LEU A 471 66.18 -4.50 -37.26
N VAL A 472 65.66 -3.29 -37.04
CA VAL A 472 66.28 -2.03 -37.48
C VAL A 472 66.31 -1.02 -36.34
N PRO A 473 67.21 -0.01 -36.39
CA PRO A 473 67.18 1.10 -35.44
C PRO A 473 65.82 1.79 -35.43
N CYS A 474 65.27 2.04 -34.24
CA CYS A 474 63.97 2.71 -34.13
C CYS A 474 64.02 4.20 -34.49
N ALA A 475 65.17 4.86 -34.33
CA ALA A 475 65.29 6.30 -34.58
C ALA A 475 64.89 6.65 -36.03
N GLY A 476 63.90 7.54 -36.19
CA GLY A 476 63.40 7.98 -37.50
C GLY A 476 62.46 7.00 -38.22
N SER A 477 62.18 5.84 -37.62
CA SER A 477 61.30 4.82 -38.22
C SER A 477 59.81 5.19 -38.15
N ASN A 478 59.41 6.07 -37.23
CA ASN A 478 58.02 6.41 -36.87
C ASN A 478 57.14 5.20 -36.52
N GLN A 479 57.75 4.05 -36.22
CA GLN A 479 57.05 2.85 -35.78
C GLN A 479 56.63 2.98 -34.33
N ASP A 480 55.70 2.12 -33.92
CA ASP A 480 55.25 2.04 -32.53
C ASP A 480 56.44 1.84 -31.56
N GLY A 481 57.39 0.98 -31.93
CA GLY A 481 58.68 0.78 -31.27
C GLY A 481 59.42 2.04 -30.86
N GLN A 482 59.48 3.03 -31.75
CA GLN A 482 60.12 4.33 -31.49
C GLN A 482 59.24 5.22 -30.62
N ASN A 483 57.95 5.27 -30.96
CA ASN A 483 57.06 6.33 -30.55
C ASN A 483 56.47 6.12 -29.15
N GLN A 484 56.17 4.88 -28.78
CA GLN A 484 55.71 4.51 -27.43
C GLN A 484 54.52 5.33 -26.91
N TYR A 485 53.58 5.71 -27.79
CA TYR A 485 52.39 6.48 -27.44
C TYR A 485 51.40 5.65 -26.60
N GLY A 486 50.68 6.33 -25.72
CA GLY A 486 49.68 5.76 -24.83
C GLY A 486 50.05 5.85 -23.36
N MET A 487 49.11 5.45 -22.49
CA MET A 487 49.29 5.44 -21.05
C MET A 487 50.24 4.33 -20.61
N VAL A 488 51.13 4.66 -19.67
CA VAL A 488 52.01 3.67 -19.03
C VAL A 488 51.18 2.77 -18.13
N ARG A 489 51.42 1.46 -18.20
CA ARG A 489 50.82 0.46 -17.32
C ARG A 489 51.41 0.56 -15.92
N SER A 490 50.58 0.41 -14.90
CA SER A 490 51.03 0.35 -13.52
C SER A 490 50.11 -0.59 -12.74
N TYR A 491 50.70 -1.65 -12.19
CA TYR A 491 49.97 -2.66 -11.44
C TYR A 491 50.51 -2.78 -10.01
N THR A 492 49.61 -3.02 -9.05
CA THR A 492 49.97 -3.30 -7.66
C THR A 492 49.21 -4.53 -7.18
N VAL A 493 49.93 -5.57 -6.76
CA VAL A 493 49.31 -6.76 -6.15
C VAL A 493 49.08 -6.49 -4.67
N ARG A 494 47.85 -6.72 -4.20
CA ARG A 494 47.46 -6.53 -2.81
C ARG A 494 46.81 -7.76 -2.22
N TYR A 495 47.08 -7.96 -0.93
CA TYR A 495 46.32 -8.81 -0.04
C TYR A 495 45.61 -7.92 0.97
N TYR A 496 44.28 -7.94 0.94
CA TYR A 496 43.49 -7.17 1.89
C TYR A 496 43.48 -7.87 3.25
N SER A 497 43.44 -7.06 4.33
CA SER A 497 43.43 -7.58 5.70
C SER A 497 42.28 -8.59 5.90
N GLY A 498 42.61 -9.78 6.39
CA GLY A 498 41.64 -10.87 6.57
C GLY A 498 41.48 -11.82 5.37
N PHE A 499 42.13 -11.54 4.23
CA PHE A 499 41.98 -12.30 2.98
C PHE A 499 43.33 -12.77 2.42
N ALA A 500 44.04 -13.61 3.20
CA ALA A 500 45.43 -13.98 2.94
C ALA A 500 45.69 -14.78 1.64
N ASN A 501 44.65 -15.32 1.01
CA ASN A 501 44.74 -16.10 -0.24
C ASN A 501 44.09 -15.41 -1.45
N ASP A 502 43.54 -14.21 -1.25
CA ASP A 502 42.75 -13.50 -2.26
C ASP A 502 43.55 -12.33 -2.84
N ALA A 503 44.60 -12.62 -3.59
CA ALA A 503 45.37 -11.57 -4.27
C ALA A 503 44.53 -10.82 -5.30
N VAL A 504 44.58 -9.50 -5.23
CA VAL A 504 43.96 -8.58 -6.18
C VAL A 504 45.04 -7.74 -6.84
N THR A 505 45.01 -7.66 -8.16
CA THR A 505 45.86 -6.77 -8.95
C THR A 505 45.10 -5.48 -9.21
N GLU A 506 45.54 -4.40 -8.59
CA GLU A 506 45.03 -3.05 -8.85
C GLU A 506 45.77 -2.48 -10.06
N ASP A 507 45.02 -2.13 -11.10
CA ASP A 507 45.52 -1.36 -12.22
C ASP A 507 45.41 0.13 -11.87
N ASN A 508 46.54 0.73 -11.49
CA ASN A 508 46.63 2.14 -11.10
C ASN A 508 46.39 3.08 -12.29
N THR A 509 46.44 2.58 -13.52
CA THR A 509 46.24 3.36 -14.75
C THR A 509 44.76 3.39 -15.14
N SER A 510 44.05 2.25 -15.11
CA SER A 510 42.61 2.20 -15.44
C SER A 510 41.68 2.39 -14.24
N GLY A 511 42.18 2.17 -13.02
CA GLY A 511 41.38 2.10 -11.80
C GLY A 511 40.64 0.76 -11.61
N LEU A 512 40.83 -0.21 -12.52
CA LEU A 512 40.23 -1.53 -12.43
C LEU A 512 40.95 -2.40 -11.39
N LYS A 513 40.20 -3.33 -10.80
CA LYS A 513 40.72 -4.38 -9.92
C LYS A 513 40.50 -5.73 -10.57
N TRP A 514 41.55 -6.53 -10.65
CA TRP A 514 41.52 -7.85 -11.27
C TRP A 514 41.84 -8.92 -10.25
N LYS A 515 41.21 -10.10 -10.36
CA LYS A 515 41.71 -11.27 -9.66
C LYS A 515 43.13 -11.54 -10.18
N THR A 516 44.12 -11.59 -9.30
CA THR A 516 45.53 -11.70 -9.71
C THR A 516 45.79 -13.00 -10.46
N CYS A 517 45.45 -14.13 -9.83
CA CYS A 517 45.56 -15.43 -10.48
C CYS A 517 44.37 -15.68 -11.41
N SER A 518 44.60 -16.37 -12.52
CA SER A 518 43.52 -16.77 -13.43
C SER A 518 42.47 -17.61 -12.71
N GLU A 519 41.26 -17.66 -13.26
CA GLU A 519 40.31 -18.67 -12.80
C GLU A 519 40.93 -20.07 -12.92
N GLY A 520 40.68 -20.91 -11.91
CA GLY A 520 41.35 -22.22 -11.78
C GLY A 520 42.56 -22.21 -10.87
N LYS A 521 43.00 -21.03 -10.44
CA LYS A 521 44.18 -20.86 -9.58
C LYS A 521 43.88 -20.06 -8.32
N ILE A 522 44.60 -20.37 -7.26
CA ILE A 522 44.63 -19.63 -6.00
C ILE A 522 45.98 -18.92 -5.84
N SER A 523 45.97 -17.76 -5.19
CA SER A 523 47.21 -17.03 -4.95
C SER A 523 47.91 -17.52 -3.68
N ALA A 524 49.24 -17.59 -3.73
CA ALA A 524 50.09 -17.85 -2.57
C ALA A 524 51.16 -16.76 -2.47
N LEU A 525 51.30 -16.16 -1.28
CA LEU A 525 52.31 -15.13 -1.02
C LEU A 525 53.52 -15.76 -0.32
N ASN A 526 54.67 -15.77 -0.99
CA ASN A 526 55.91 -16.32 -0.46
C ASN A 526 56.98 -15.23 -0.45
N SER A 527 57.43 -14.82 0.74
CA SER A 527 58.49 -13.81 0.91
C SER A 527 58.23 -12.49 0.15
N GLY A 528 56.97 -12.05 0.08
CA GLY A 528 56.57 -10.83 -0.63
C GLY A 528 56.35 -11.00 -2.15
N VAL A 529 56.52 -12.21 -2.69
CA VAL A 529 56.26 -12.53 -4.10
C VAL A 529 54.99 -13.38 -4.22
N THR A 530 54.06 -12.94 -5.06
CA THR A 530 52.83 -13.71 -5.36
C THR A 530 53.10 -14.76 -6.43
N SER A 531 52.68 -15.99 -6.16
CA SER A 531 52.64 -17.11 -7.11
C SER A 531 51.21 -17.63 -7.27
N CYS A 532 50.89 -18.24 -8.42
CA CYS A 532 49.58 -18.82 -8.69
C CYS A 532 49.65 -20.35 -8.73
N VAL A 533 48.83 -21.00 -7.89
CA VAL A 533 48.81 -22.45 -7.74
C VAL A 533 47.49 -23.00 -8.24
N ASP A 534 47.51 -24.12 -8.97
CA ASP A 534 46.29 -24.73 -9.51
C ASP A 534 45.37 -25.25 -8.38
N ILE A 535 44.07 -25.03 -8.55
CA ILE A 535 43.04 -25.56 -7.67
C ILE A 535 42.79 -27.01 -8.08
N VAL A 536 43.39 -27.95 -7.34
CA VAL A 536 43.23 -29.40 -7.55
C VAL A 536 41.87 -29.89 -7.02
N THR A 537 41.35 -29.25 -5.97
CA THR A 537 40.04 -29.57 -5.38
C THR A 537 39.22 -28.28 -5.26
N PRO A 538 38.11 -28.14 -5.99
CA PRO A 538 37.24 -26.97 -5.90
C PRO A 538 36.72 -26.75 -4.46
N SER A 539 36.71 -25.50 -4.01
CA SER A 539 36.25 -25.13 -2.67
C SER A 539 34.73 -25.07 -2.63
N ALA A 540 34.12 -25.59 -1.56
CA ALA A 540 32.67 -25.46 -1.35
C ALA A 540 32.19 -23.99 -1.24
N ASN A 541 33.07 -23.09 -0.81
CA ASN A 541 32.74 -21.70 -0.47
C ASN A 541 33.26 -20.66 -1.47
N CYS A 542 34.15 -21.03 -2.38
CA CYS A 542 34.73 -20.10 -3.35
C CYS A 542 34.98 -20.82 -4.69
N SER A 543 33.94 -21.50 -5.16
CA SER A 543 33.88 -22.09 -6.48
C SER A 543 32.43 -22.08 -6.95
N PRO A 544 32.20 -21.97 -8.26
CA PRO A 544 30.87 -22.08 -8.85
C PRO A 544 30.34 -23.49 -8.68
N LYS A 545 29.02 -23.65 -8.81
CA LYS A 545 28.32 -24.92 -8.59
C LYS A 545 27.51 -25.32 -9.81
N ASP A 546 27.38 -26.62 -10.01
CA ASP A 546 26.50 -27.22 -11.01
C ASP A 546 25.05 -27.39 -10.52
N SER A 547 24.19 -27.89 -11.40
CA SER A 547 22.79 -28.22 -11.12
C SER A 547 22.57 -29.24 -9.99
N SER A 548 23.59 -30.00 -9.59
CA SER A 548 23.59 -30.94 -8.47
C SER A 548 24.17 -30.31 -7.18
N ASN A 549 24.38 -28.98 -7.19
CA ASN A 549 24.97 -28.19 -6.11
C ASN A 549 26.39 -28.64 -5.73
N GLN A 550 27.13 -29.25 -6.66
CA GLN A 550 28.53 -29.63 -6.44
C GLN A 550 29.49 -28.55 -6.97
N PRO A 551 30.58 -28.24 -6.25
CA PRO A 551 31.63 -27.34 -6.74
C PRO A 551 32.27 -27.85 -8.04
N VAL A 552 32.37 -26.99 -9.05
CA VAL A 552 32.98 -27.35 -10.34
C VAL A 552 34.35 -26.72 -10.54
N ARG A 553 35.17 -27.38 -11.36
CA ARG A 553 36.52 -26.93 -11.70
C ARG A 553 36.48 -25.69 -12.61
N LEU A 554 37.39 -24.77 -12.33
CA LEU A 554 37.41 -23.40 -12.85
C LEU A 554 38.37 -23.24 -14.05
N GLU A 555 38.16 -23.88 -15.19
CA GLU A 555 39.16 -23.79 -16.29
C GLU A 555 38.62 -23.28 -17.62
N TYR A 556 37.60 -23.93 -18.15
CA TYR A 556 37.03 -23.57 -19.44
C TYR A 556 35.55 -23.36 -19.29
N TRP A 557 35.09 -22.22 -19.78
CA TRP A 557 33.74 -21.76 -19.53
C TRP A 557 32.99 -21.61 -20.85
N PRO A 558 31.84 -22.29 -21.00
CA PRO A 558 30.91 -22.00 -22.07
C PRO A 558 30.43 -20.55 -21.93
N PHE A 559 30.04 -19.90 -23.02
CA PHE A 559 29.53 -18.53 -22.85
C PHE A 559 28.26 -18.51 -21.98
N TYR A 560 27.36 -19.45 -22.24
CA TYR A 560 26.08 -19.68 -21.57
C TYR A 560 26.02 -21.03 -20.86
N SER A 561 24.97 -21.28 -20.09
CA SER A 561 24.83 -22.55 -19.37
C SER A 561 24.62 -23.68 -20.38
N PHE A 562 25.28 -24.83 -20.19
CA PHE A 562 25.03 -26.01 -21.02
C PHE A 562 24.83 -27.23 -20.13
N GLN A 563 23.89 -28.06 -20.56
CA GLN A 563 23.69 -29.38 -20.03
C GLN A 563 24.62 -30.35 -20.76
N ASP A 564 25.45 -31.07 -20.02
CA ASP A 564 26.29 -32.11 -20.60
C ASP A 564 25.51 -33.42 -20.80
N ASN A 565 26.19 -34.43 -21.34
CA ASN A 565 25.60 -35.75 -21.60
C ASN A 565 25.22 -36.53 -20.32
N SER A 566 25.60 -36.04 -19.14
CA SER A 566 25.22 -36.58 -17.83
C SER A 566 24.04 -35.84 -17.20
N ASN A 567 23.40 -34.92 -17.96
CA ASN A 567 22.34 -34.02 -17.51
C ASN A 567 22.77 -33.01 -16.43
N GLN A 568 24.07 -32.78 -16.29
CA GLN A 568 24.62 -31.78 -15.36
C GLN A 568 24.77 -30.45 -16.09
N VAL A 569 24.22 -29.38 -15.51
CA VAL A 569 24.33 -28.03 -16.10
C VAL A 569 25.51 -27.29 -15.49
N TYR A 570 26.44 -26.87 -16.34
CA TYR A 570 27.63 -26.12 -15.94
C TYR A 570 27.38 -24.61 -15.96
N PRO A 571 27.99 -23.87 -15.03
CA PRO A 571 27.79 -22.43 -14.92
C PRO A 571 28.40 -21.69 -16.13
N SER A 572 27.73 -20.61 -16.54
CA SER A 572 28.06 -19.82 -17.73
C SER A 572 29.20 -18.85 -17.46
N SER A 573 29.91 -18.40 -18.50
CA SER A 573 30.92 -17.33 -18.39
C SER A 573 30.31 -16.01 -17.87
N VAL A 574 29.05 -15.73 -18.20
CA VAL A 574 28.30 -14.54 -17.72
C VAL A 574 28.14 -14.60 -16.20
N ASN A 575 27.94 -15.79 -15.64
CA ASN A 575 27.91 -16.03 -14.19
C ASN A 575 29.28 -16.38 -13.60
N GLY A 576 30.31 -16.57 -14.43
CA GLY A 576 31.55 -17.21 -13.99
C GLY A 576 32.37 -16.42 -12.99
N CYS A 577 32.01 -15.15 -12.76
CA CYS A 577 32.59 -14.29 -11.75
C CYS A 577 31.66 -14.01 -10.55
N SER A 578 30.39 -14.45 -10.60
CA SER A 578 29.41 -14.22 -9.54
C SER A 578 29.84 -14.88 -8.22
N TYR A 579 30.45 -16.07 -8.32
CA TYR A 579 30.86 -16.86 -7.17
C TYR A 579 31.88 -16.14 -6.27
N LEU A 580 32.71 -15.25 -6.84
CA LEU A 580 33.66 -14.45 -6.09
C LEU A 580 32.97 -13.51 -5.11
N ASN A 581 31.74 -13.10 -5.40
CA ASN A 581 30.96 -12.24 -4.50
C ASN A 581 30.47 -12.99 -3.25
N GLU A 582 30.49 -14.32 -3.30
CA GLU A 582 29.99 -15.22 -2.26
C GLU A 582 31.13 -15.86 -1.45
N CYS A 583 32.37 -15.69 -1.89
CA CYS A 583 33.55 -16.15 -1.16
C CYS A 583 33.61 -15.56 0.25
N ASN A 584 34.34 -16.24 1.15
CA ASN A 584 34.55 -15.79 2.53
C ASN A 584 33.23 -15.56 3.28
N ALA A 585 32.30 -16.52 3.19
CA ALA A 585 30.97 -16.47 3.82
C ALA A 585 30.15 -15.22 3.43
N GLY A 586 30.23 -14.82 2.16
CA GLY A 586 29.52 -13.65 1.63
C GLY A 586 30.22 -12.30 1.87
N ALA A 587 31.40 -12.28 2.49
CA ALA A 587 32.23 -11.07 2.54
C ALA A 587 32.85 -10.72 1.17
N GLY A 588 32.83 -11.66 0.22
CA GLY A 588 33.40 -11.51 -1.11
C GLY A 588 34.89 -11.82 -1.16
N PHE A 589 35.40 -12.07 -2.37
CA PHE A 589 36.82 -12.30 -2.62
C PHE A 589 37.60 -11.01 -2.34
N ALA A 590 38.57 -11.11 -1.44
CA ALA A 590 39.32 -9.96 -0.90
C ALA A 590 38.43 -8.86 -0.26
N GLY A 591 37.24 -9.20 0.23
CA GLY A 591 36.28 -8.23 0.78
C GLY A 591 35.50 -7.42 -0.27
N ILE A 592 35.55 -7.86 -1.54
CA ILE A 592 34.90 -7.20 -2.67
C ILE A 592 33.74 -8.09 -3.16
N THR A 593 32.53 -7.53 -3.25
CA THR A 593 31.28 -8.28 -3.54
C THR A 593 30.63 -7.89 -4.87
N ASN A 594 31.39 -7.31 -5.78
CA ASN A 594 30.88 -6.81 -7.06
C ASN A 594 31.76 -7.24 -8.26
N TRP A 595 32.44 -8.38 -8.12
CA TRP A 595 33.14 -9.09 -9.18
C TRP A 595 32.18 -9.52 -10.29
N ARG A 596 32.65 -9.39 -11.52
CA ARG A 596 31.89 -9.67 -12.74
C ARG A 596 32.82 -9.99 -13.90
N LEU A 597 32.25 -10.52 -14.98
CA LEU A 597 32.94 -10.67 -16.25
C LEU A 597 33.24 -9.25 -16.82
N PRO A 598 34.47 -8.99 -17.31
CA PRO A 598 34.86 -7.70 -17.86
C PRO A 598 34.14 -7.43 -19.18
N THR A 599 33.93 -6.17 -19.54
CA THR A 599 33.57 -5.84 -20.93
C THR A 599 34.77 -6.05 -21.85
N GLN A 600 34.53 -6.07 -23.16
CA GLN A 600 35.61 -6.15 -24.14
C GLN A 600 36.63 -5.02 -23.91
N ARG A 601 36.17 -3.79 -23.63
CA ARG A 601 37.04 -2.62 -23.43
C ARG A 601 37.91 -2.77 -22.19
N GLU A 602 37.33 -3.29 -21.10
CA GLU A 602 38.08 -3.58 -19.87
C GLU A 602 39.12 -4.67 -20.10
N LEU A 603 38.73 -5.78 -20.73
CA LEU A 603 39.62 -6.91 -20.96
C LEU A 603 40.77 -6.54 -21.91
N ASP A 604 40.49 -5.72 -22.93
CA ASP A 604 41.51 -5.24 -23.85
C ASP A 604 42.57 -4.37 -23.14
N THR A 605 42.27 -3.74 -21.99
CA THR A 605 43.32 -3.03 -21.22
C THR A 605 44.48 -3.93 -20.82
N LEU A 606 44.32 -5.27 -20.83
CA LEU A 606 45.36 -6.24 -20.52
C LEU A 606 46.14 -6.76 -21.74
N SER A 607 45.85 -6.35 -22.98
CA SER A 607 46.64 -6.84 -24.13
C SER A 607 47.90 -6.01 -24.36
N VAL A 608 49.03 -6.70 -24.57
CA VAL A 608 50.36 -6.12 -24.89
C VAL A 608 50.88 -6.70 -26.22
N PHE A 609 51.72 -5.96 -26.93
CA PHE A 609 52.15 -6.29 -28.31
C PHE A 609 53.67 -6.31 -28.51
N GLY A 610 54.45 -6.00 -27.46
CA GLY A 610 55.92 -6.03 -27.47
C GLY A 610 56.57 -7.31 -26.98
N TYR A 611 55.82 -8.41 -26.94
CA TYR A 611 56.27 -9.68 -26.37
C TYR A 611 56.99 -10.56 -27.42
N SER A 612 57.82 -11.49 -26.95
CA SER A 612 58.50 -12.48 -27.79
C SER A 612 57.64 -13.71 -28.05
N SER A 613 57.93 -14.43 -29.14
CA SER A 613 57.29 -15.72 -29.43
C SER A 613 57.40 -16.68 -28.22
N GLY A 614 56.32 -17.39 -27.91
CA GLY A 614 56.20 -18.29 -26.75
C GLY A 614 55.70 -17.63 -25.46
N ASN A 615 55.60 -16.31 -25.40
CA ASN A 615 54.99 -15.59 -24.27
C ASN A 615 53.55 -15.17 -24.57
N ALA A 616 52.74 -15.02 -23.52
CA ALA A 616 51.41 -14.46 -23.63
C ALA A 616 51.47 -12.97 -24.00
N ALA A 617 50.53 -12.52 -24.82
CA ALA A 617 50.28 -11.11 -25.12
C ALA A 617 49.56 -10.41 -23.95
N PHE A 618 50.10 -10.59 -22.74
CA PHE A 618 49.49 -10.22 -21.46
C PHE A 618 50.57 -9.63 -20.52
N PRO A 619 50.25 -8.63 -19.67
CA PRO A 619 51.23 -8.04 -18.75
C PRO A 619 51.65 -9.06 -17.69
N SER A 620 52.94 -9.40 -17.64
CA SER A 620 53.49 -10.24 -16.57
C SER A 620 53.63 -9.49 -15.25
N GLN A 621 53.77 -8.16 -15.30
CA GLN A 621 53.89 -7.32 -14.11
C GLN A 621 52.53 -7.26 -13.40
N GLY A 622 52.49 -7.73 -12.15
CA GLY A 622 51.27 -7.79 -11.35
C GLY A 622 50.36 -8.98 -11.65
N PHE A 623 50.71 -9.84 -12.61
CA PHE A 623 49.95 -11.06 -12.92
C PHE A 623 50.90 -12.25 -13.11
N PRO A 624 51.11 -13.08 -12.08
CA PRO A 624 51.93 -14.28 -12.18
C PRO A 624 51.32 -15.29 -13.15
N ASP A 625 52.18 -16.03 -13.85
CA ASP A 625 51.84 -17.12 -14.78
C ASP A 625 50.74 -16.76 -15.80
N PRO A 626 50.94 -15.72 -16.64
CA PRO A 626 49.94 -15.29 -17.60
C PRO A 626 49.63 -16.40 -18.62
N ILE A 627 48.34 -16.59 -18.90
CA ILE A 627 47.85 -17.63 -19.81
C ILE A 627 47.68 -17.06 -21.22
N ALA A 628 48.38 -17.65 -22.19
CA ALA A 628 48.20 -17.39 -23.62
C ALA A 628 47.00 -18.19 -24.15
N ASN A 629 45.79 -17.64 -24.02
CA ASN A 629 44.56 -18.30 -24.49
C ASN A 629 43.45 -17.29 -24.79
N TYR A 630 42.29 -17.78 -25.22
CA TYR A 630 41.08 -17.01 -25.45
C TYR A 630 40.36 -16.70 -24.14
N PHE A 631 39.92 -15.45 -23.97
CA PHE A 631 39.17 -14.99 -22.81
C PHE A 631 37.86 -14.32 -23.22
N TRP A 632 36.76 -14.73 -22.59
CA TRP A 632 35.45 -14.13 -22.78
C TRP A 632 35.33 -12.75 -22.16
N SER A 633 34.49 -11.91 -22.77
CA SER A 633 33.99 -10.66 -22.19
C SER A 633 32.46 -10.69 -22.06
N SER A 634 31.90 -9.79 -21.26
CA SER A 634 30.46 -9.56 -21.09
C SER A 634 29.85 -8.73 -22.22
N THR A 635 30.61 -8.44 -23.29
CA THR A 635 30.14 -7.67 -24.43
C THR A 635 29.62 -8.59 -25.52
N LEU A 636 28.31 -8.54 -25.76
CA LEU A 636 27.68 -9.32 -26.82
C LEU A 636 27.86 -8.64 -28.18
N ARG A 637 27.95 -9.42 -29.26
CA ARG A 637 27.95 -8.86 -30.61
C ARG A 637 26.53 -8.45 -30.98
N LYS A 638 26.28 -7.14 -31.07
CA LYS A 638 24.94 -6.58 -31.33
C LYS A 638 24.34 -7.06 -32.65
N SER A 639 25.15 -7.16 -33.71
CA SER A 639 24.69 -7.54 -35.05
C SER A 639 24.38 -9.03 -35.21
N ASN A 640 24.84 -9.89 -34.30
CA ASN A 640 24.62 -11.33 -34.38
C ASN A 640 24.69 -11.97 -32.98
N PRO A 641 23.56 -12.48 -32.44
CA PRO A 641 23.49 -13.03 -31.09
C PRO A 641 24.23 -14.37 -30.93
N PHE A 642 24.72 -15.02 -32.00
CA PHE A 642 25.52 -16.24 -31.85
C PHE A 642 26.98 -15.96 -31.45
N TYR A 643 27.40 -14.69 -31.45
CA TYR A 643 28.77 -14.27 -31.17
C TYR A 643 28.86 -13.38 -29.94
N ALA A 644 29.95 -13.51 -29.20
CA ALA A 644 30.34 -12.60 -28.13
C ALA A 644 31.79 -12.15 -28.32
N TRP A 645 32.12 -10.98 -27.79
CA TRP A 645 33.48 -10.45 -27.85
C TRP A 645 34.37 -11.12 -26.82
N GLY A 646 35.65 -11.23 -27.15
CA GLY A 646 36.69 -11.63 -26.23
C GLY A 646 38.05 -11.11 -26.67
N VAL A 647 39.09 -11.48 -25.91
CA VAL A 647 40.47 -11.17 -26.24
C VAL A 647 41.26 -12.47 -26.30
N ASN A 648 42.00 -12.68 -27.39
CA ASN A 648 42.92 -13.79 -27.54
C ASN A 648 44.32 -13.37 -27.11
N PHE A 649 44.75 -13.76 -25.91
CA PHE A 649 46.09 -13.45 -25.39
C PHE A 649 47.21 -14.33 -25.95
N ASN A 650 46.95 -15.23 -26.92
CA ASN A 650 48.02 -15.76 -27.77
C ASN A 650 48.69 -14.65 -28.58
N TYR A 651 47.93 -13.60 -28.92
CA TYR A 651 48.47 -12.47 -29.66
C TYR A 651 47.94 -11.08 -29.28
N GLY A 652 46.96 -10.98 -28.38
CA GLY A 652 46.41 -9.71 -27.87
C GLY A 652 45.26 -9.15 -28.71
N ALA A 653 44.74 -9.92 -29.67
CA ALA A 653 43.65 -9.46 -30.52
C ALA A 653 42.31 -9.48 -29.79
N SER A 654 41.57 -8.38 -29.88
CA SER A 654 40.14 -8.37 -29.61
C SER A 654 39.38 -8.85 -30.84
N ASP A 655 38.49 -9.83 -30.68
CA ASP A 655 37.68 -10.38 -31.77
C ASP A 655 36.37 -10.98 -31.24
N VAL A 656 35.53 -11.44 -32.15
CA VAL A 656 34.26 -12.12 -31.86
C VAL A 656 34.40 -13.64 -31.98
N TYR A 657 33.87 -14.37 -31.01
CA TYR A 657 33.89 -15.83 -30.99
C TYR A 657 32.48 -16.40 -30.88
N VAL A 658 32.29 -17.62 -31.37
CA VAL A 658 31.01 -18.34 -31.29
C VAL A 658 30.76 -18.75 -29.85
N ARG A 659 29.56 -18.45 -29.33
CA ARG A 659 29.21 -18.63 -27.91
C ARG A 659 29.15 -20.09 -27.44
N SER A 660 29.06 -21.05 -28.36
CA SER A 660 29.16 -22.48 -28.07
C SER A 660 30.58 -22.94 -27.68
N ASN A 661 31.60 -22.12 -27.93
CA ASN A 661 32.97 -22.45 -27.55
C ASN A 661 33.17 -22.29 -26.05
N THR A 662 34.09 -23.07 -25.49
CA THR A 662 34.58 -22.88 -24.13
C THR A 662 35.86 -22.04 -24.15
N ASN A 663 35.88 -20.93 -23.42
CA ASN A 663 37.06 -20.06 -23.31
C ASN A 663 37.31 -19.72 -21.84
N ASN A 664 38.46 -19.10 -21.56
CA ASN A 664 38.81 -18.66 -20.20
C ASN A 664 38.01 -17.42 -19.82
N ILE A 665 37.98 -17.10 -18.53
CA ILE A 665 37.46 -15.83 -18.02
C ILE A 665 38.49 -15.24 -17.06
N ARG A 666 38.40 -13.94 -16.82
CA ARG A 666 39.16 -13.27 -15.76
C ARG A 666 38.27 -12.22 -15.13
N CYS A 667 38.04 -12.35 -13.83
CA CYS A 667 37.08 -11.49 -13.15
C CYS A 667 37.67 -10.10 -12.84
N VAL A 668 36.81 -9.09 -12.99
CA VAL A 668 37.12 -7.69 -12.75
C VAL A 668 36.13 -7.08 -11.76
N SER A 669 36.58 -6.07 -11.03
CA SER A 669 35.79 -5.18 -10.18
C SER A 669 36.22 -3.72 -10.44
N GLY A 670 35.34 -2.78 -10.09
CA GLY A 670 35.50 -1.36 -10.38
C GLY A 670 34.74 -0.92 -11.63
N ALA A 671 34.94 0.32 -12.05
CA ALA A 671 34.30 0.91 -13.22
C ALA A 671 35.25 1.93 -13.86
N GLY A 672 35.21 2.04 -15.19
CA GLY A 672 35.81 3.16 -15.91
C GLY A 672 35.00 4.43 -15.65
N THR A 673 35.67 5.58 -15.52
CA THR A 673 35.02 6.80 -15.00
C THR A 673 34.56 7.78 -16.07
N GLN A 674 34.97 7.63 -17.33
CA GLN A 674 34.73 8.63 -18.39
C GLN A 674 34.02 8.05 -19.60
N SER A 675 33.08 8.81 -20.17
CA SER A 675 32.47 8.51 -21.47
C SER A 675 33.32 9.10 -22.59
N GLN A 676 33.58 8.34 -23.66
CA GLN A 676 34.30 8.88 -24.81
C GLN A 676 33.47 9.96 -25.49
N THR A 677 34.09 11.10 -25.79
CA THR A 677 33.44 12.22 -26.46
C THR A 677 34.34 12.76 -27.57
N PHE A 678 33.72 13.15 -28.67
CA PHE A 678 34.41 13.65 -29.85
C PHE A 678 33.88 15.03 -30.25
N THR A 679 34.73 15.81 -30.90
CA THR A 679 34.40 17.10 -31.49
C THR A 679 34.94 17.16 -32.91
N ASP A 680 34.06 17.40 -33.86
CA ASP A 680 34.45 17.77 -35.22
C ASP A 680 34.99 19.20 -35.22
N LEU A 681 36.27 19.35 -35.59
CA LEU A 681 36.94 20.66 -35.59
C LEU A 681 36.64 21.49 -36.85
N GLY A 682 35.83 20.97 -37.79
CA GLY A 682 35.43 21.68 -39.01
C GLY A 682 36.56 21.87 -40.04
N ASN A 683 37.74 21.32 -39.78
CA ASN A 683 38.94 21.40 -40.62
C ASN A 683 39.40 20.01 -41.11
N GLU A 684 38.43 19.13 -41.37
CA GLU A 684 38.62 17.71 -41.73
C GLU A 684 39.31 16.85 -40.66
N THR A 685 39.29 17.29 -39.40
CA THR A 685 39.82 16.53 -38.27
C THR A 685 38.79 16.38 -37.15
N ILE A 686 38.89 15.27 -36.41
CA ILE A 686 38.03 14.93 -35.28
C ILE A 686 38.90 14.86 -34.02
N LEU A 687 38.62 15.70 -33.03
CA LEU A 687 39.24 15.63 -31.71
C LEU A 687 38.48 14.61 -30.85
N ASP A 688 39.18 13.59 -30.37
CA ASP A 688 38.74 12.80 -29.22
C ASP A 688 39.11 13.57 -27.95
N ASN A 689 38.12 14.20 -27.32
CA ASN A 689 38.30 15.02 -26.12
C ASN A 689 38.74 14.18 -24.91
N THR A 690 38.54 12.87 -24.97
CA THR A 690 38.79 11.97 -23.84
C THR A 690 40.20 11.43 -23.90
N SER A 691 40.69 11.04 -25.07
CA SER A 691 42.09 10.62 -25.25
C SER A 691 43.06 11.76 -25.56
N ASN A 692 42.56 12.96 -25.90
CA ASN A 692 43.34 14.05 -26.49
C ASN A 692 44.07 13.62 -27.77
N LEU A 693 43.46 12.76 -28.57
CA LEU A 693 43.95 12.40 -29.91
C LEU A 693 43.15 13.14 -30.96
N VAL A 694 43.80 13.56 -32.04
CA VAL A 694 43.14 14.17 -33.20
C VAL A 694 43.27 13.23 -34.38
N TRP A 695 42.13 12.86 -34.94
CA TRP A 695 42.01 11.91 -36.03
C TRP A 695 41.74 12.63 -37.35
N GLN A 696 42.29 12.10 -38.43
CA GLN A 696 41.80 12.45 -39.77
C GLN A 696 40.32 12.03 -39.86
N LYS A 697 39.43 12.94 -40.31
CA LYS A 697 37.99 12.66 -40.46
C LYS A 697 37.73 11.58 -41.51
N CYS A 698 38.40 11.68 -42.65
CA CYS A 698 38.25 10.75 -43.76
C CYS A 698 39.34 9.67 -43.77
N SER A 699 39.06 8.53 -44.40
CA SER A 699 40.15 7.60 -44.77
C SER A 699 41.16 8.36 -45.65
N ALA A 700 42.46 8.08 -45.48
CA ALA A 700 43.52 8.74 -46.23
C ALA A 700 43.25 8.76 -47.74
N GLY A 701 43.48 9.90 -48.39
CA GLY A 701 43.17 10.12 -49.81
C GLY A 701 41.72 10.56 -50.12
N LEU A 702 40.84 10.58 -49.12
CA LEU A 702 39.51 11.19 -49.21
C LEU A 702 39.47 12.51 -48.43
N SER A 703 38.54 13.39 -48.82
CA SER A 703 38.35 14.74 -48.27
C SER A 703 36.88 15.19 -48.34
N GLY A 704 36.60 16.37 -47.78
CA GLY A 704 35.27 16.95 -47.67
C GLY A 704 34.46 16.43 -46.48
N ASN A 705 33.37 17.14 -46.13
CA ASN A 705 32.61 16.84 -44.91
C ASN A 705 31.95 15.44 -44.90
N THR A 706 31.71 14.87 -46.09
CA THR A 706 31.14 13.52 -46.26
C THR A 706 32.15 12.49 -46.74
N CYS A 707 33.43 12.86 -46.86
CA CYS A 707 34.51 12.00 -47.32
C CYS A 707 34.27 11.34 -48.69
N ASN A 708 33.61 12.03 -49.61
CA ASN A 708 33.29 11.53 -50.95
C ASN A 708 34.21 12.06 -52.06
N THR A 709 35.08 13.04 -51.74
CA THR A 709 35.99 13.63 -52.73
C THR A 709 37.36 12.95 -52.65
N GLY A 710 37.88 12.49 -53.79
CA GLY A 710 39.18 11.83 -53.90
C GLY A 710 39.08 10.31 -54.01
N THR A 711 40.17 9.60 -53.72
CA THR A 711 40.23 8.12 -53.73
C THR A 711 40.97 7.63 -52.50
N ALA A 712 40.35 6.72 -51.77
CA ALA A 712 40.96 6.16 -50.56
C ALA A 712 42.26 5.44 -50.88
N THR A 713 43.33 5.81 -50.18
CA THR A 713 44.68 5.29 -50.36
C THR A 713 44.80 3.95 -49.63
N LYS A 714 45.37 2.96 -50.33
CA LYS A 714 45.60 1.62 -49.79
C LYS A 714 47.05 1.17 -50.04
N PRO A 715 48.04 1.71 -49.29
CA PRO A 715 49.45 1.45 -49.55
C PRO A 715 49.99 0.26 -48.74
N THR A 716 51.24 -0.11 -49.02
CA THR A 716 52.00 -1.04 -48.17
C THR A 716 52.36 -0.40 -46.82
N TRP A 717 52.73 -1.21 -45.84
CA TRP A 717 52.89 -0.75 -44.46
C TRP A 717 53.95 0.35 -44.29
N SER A 718 55.11 0.20 -44.93
CA SER A 718 56.18 1.23 -44.88
C SER A 718 55.74 2.54 -45.53
N VAL A 719 55.01 2.46 -46.65
CA VAL A 719 54.45 3.64 -47.33
C VAL A 719 53.35 4.29 -46.48
N ALA A 720 52.56 3.51 -45.72
CA ALA A 720 51.56 4.05 -44.80
C ALA A 720 52.19 4.91 -43.68
N ILE A 721 53.32 4.46 -43.11
CA ILE A 721 54.08 5.22 -42.12
C ILE A 721 54.57 6.55 -42.72
N SER A 722 55.19 6.49 -43.90
CA SER A 722 55.69 7.69 -44.59
C SER A 722 54.56 8.63 -45.01
N TYR A 723 53.41 8.08 -45.43
CA TYR A 723 52.23 8.88 -45.78
C TYR A 723 51.76 9.70 -44.59
N CYS A 724 51.53 9.07 -43.44
CA CYS A 724 51.04 9.81 -42.29
C CYS A 724 52.08 10.79 -41.74
N SER A 725 53.37 10.46 -41.73
CA SER A 725 54.40 11.40 -41.26
C SER A 725 54.63 12.61 -42.16
N SER A 726 54.24 12.53 -43.44
CA SER A 726 54.33 13.63 -44.41
C SER A 726 53.02 14.41 -44.60
N LEU A 727 51.91 13.96 -44.00
CA LEU A 727 50.63 14.63 -44.10
C LEU A 727 50.69 16.00 -43.42
N SER A 728 50.27 17.06 -44.13
CA SER A 728 50.25 18.44 -43.63
C SER A 728 48.83 18.97 -43.36
N LEU A 729 47.89 18.06 -43.03
CA LEU A 729 46.50 18.42 -42.79
C LEU A 729 46.35 19.26 -41.53
N ALA A 730 45.61 20.37 -41.61
CA ALA A 730 45.34 21.28 -40.50
C ALA A 730 46.60 21.76 -39.73
N GLY A 731 47.77 21.80 -40.38
CA GLY A 731 49.03 22.25 -39.77
C GLY A 731 49.58 21.34 -38.67
N ARG A 732 49.16 20.06 -38.61
CA ARG A 732 49.54 19.11 -37.56
C ARG A 732 50.68 18.18 -37.99
N SER A 733 51.41 17.66 -37.00
CA SER A 733 52.33 16.54 -37.17
C SER A 733 51.57 15.22 -37.02
N TRP A 734 51.37 14.55 -38.13
CA TRP A 734 50.60 13.31 -38.20
C TRP A 734 51.50 12.09 -38.12
N ARG A 735 50.89 10.97 -37.73
CA ARG A 735 51.53 9.66 -37.70
C ARG A 735 50.50 8.56 -37.91
N LEU A 736 50.99 7.38 -38.23
CA LEU A 736 50.17 6.18 -38.22
C LEU A 736 49.85 5.85 -36.75
N PRO A 737 48.57 5.57 -36.40
CA PRO A 737 48.20 5.21 -35.03
C PRO A 737 48.81 3.86 -34.66
N ASN A 738 49.15 3.66 -33.40
CA ASN A 738 49.41 2.30 -32.92
C ASN A 738 48.09 1.52 -32.80
N ILE A 739 48.18 0.20 -32.62
CA ILE A 739 46.98 -0.65 -32.64
C ILE A 739 45.99 -0.32 -31.52
N LYS A 740 46.46 0.13 -30.35
CA LYS A 740 45.60 0.56 -29.23
C LYS A 740 44.85 1.83 -29.52
N GLU A 741 45.50 2.81 -30.14
CA GLU A 741 44.87 4.04 -30.57
C GLU A 741 43.84 3.76 -31.67
N LEU A 742 44.19 2.95 -32.67
CA LEU A 742 43.28 2.62 -33.75
C LEU A 742 42.04 1.84 -33.27
N ASN A 743 42.21 0.94 -32.29
CA ASN A 743 41.10 0.23 -31.68
C ASN A 743 40.18 1.15 -30.86
N SER A 744 40.69 2.29 -30.37
CA SER A 744 39.92 3.23 -29.53
C SER A 744 38.80 3.98 -30.26
N ILE A 745 38.80 3.95 -31.59
CA ILE A 745 37.72 4.51 -32.44
C ILE A 745 36.80 3.43 -33.01
N VAL A 746 36.98 2.16 -32.64
CA VAL A 746 36.06 1.09 -33.02
C VAL A 746 34.78 1.20 -32.17
N ASP A 747 33.64 1.32 -32.85
CA ASP A 747 32.32 1.36 -32.25
C ASP A 747 31.61 0.00 -32.39
N MET A 748 31.53 -0.73 -31.28
CA MET A 748 30.87 -2.04 -31.19
C MET A 748 29.36 -1.93 -30.92
N SER A 749 28.83 -0.71 -30.79
CA SER A 749 27.41 -0.43 -30.57
C SER A 749 26.63 -0.31 -31.88
N SER A 750 27.32 -0.26 -33.02
CA SER A 750 26.72 -0.19 -34.35
C SER A 750 25.87 -1.44 -34.62
N ALA A 751 24.58 -1.22 -34.90
CA ALA A 751 23.67 -2.27 -35.39
C ALA A 751 23.83 -2.50 -36.91
N SER A 752 24.49 -1.56 -37.61
CA SER A 752 24.69 -1.64 -39.05
C SER A 752 25.82 -2.61 -39.37
N SER A 753 25.55 -3.59 -40.22
CA SER A 753 26.47 -4.68 -40.59
C SER A 753 27.61 -4.27 -41.53
N ILE A 754 27.89 -2.96 -41.69
CA ILE A 754 28.78 -2.46 -42.74
C ILE A 754 30.10 -1.95 -42.18
N VAL A 755 30.12 -1.13 -41.13
CA VAL A 755 31.37 -0.59 -40.54
C VAL A 755 31.17 -0.33 -39.03
N THR A 756 32.13 -0.73 -38.21
CA THR A 756 32.15 -0.60 -36.73
C THR A 756 32.89 0.67 -36.29
N ILE A 757 32.39 1.83 -36.72
CA ILE A 757 32.87 3.17 -36.37
C ILE A 757 31.70 4.15 -36.43
N ASP A 758 31.74 5.26 -35.71
CA ASP A 758 30.73 6.31 -35.79
C ASP A 758 30.69 6.90 -37.23
N PRO A 759 29.60 6.70 -38.00
CA PRO A 759 29.52 7.15 -39.38
C PRO A 759 29.23 8.65 -39.53
N VAL A 760 28.83 9.34 -38.45
CA VAL A 760 28.63 10.79 -38.43
C VAL A 760 29.98 11.49 -38.29
N LEU A 761 30.81 11.00 -37.37
CA LEU A 761 32.17 11.55 -37.15
C LEU A 761 33.16 11.10 -38.22
N PHE A 762 33.04 9.86 -38.71
CA PHE A 762 33.95 9.26 -39.69
C PHE A 762 33.20 8.75 -40.93
N PRO A 763 32.59 9.65 -41.72
CA PRO A 763 31.77 9.27 -42.87
C PRO A 763 32.59 8.57 -43.96
N ASN A 764 31.92 7.73 -44.75
CA ASN A 764 32.51 6.95 -45.85
C ASN A 764 33.79 6.17 -45.46
N THR A 765 33.94 5.78 -44.19
CA THR A 765 35.00 4.86 -43.76
C THR A 765 34.90 3.57 -44.57
N LYS A 766 36.01 3.17 -45.21
CA LYS A 766 36.04 1.95 -46.03
C LYS A 766 35.84 0.69 -45.19
N ASN A 767 35.00 -0.20 -45.68
CA ASN A 767 34.69 -1.50 -45.11
C ASN A 767 35.85 -2.50 -45.34
N ALA A 768 36.99 -2.28 -44.66
CA ALA A 768 38.22 -3.07 -44.82
C ALA A 768 39.18 -2.88 -43.63
N GLY A 769 40.34 -3.53 -43.68
CA GLY A 769 41.42 -3.38 -42.71
C GLY A 769 42.20 -2.07 -42.82
N TYR A 770 42.59 -1.52 -41.68
CA TYR A 770 43.39 -0.28 -41.56
C TYR A 770 44.70 -0.56 -40.86
N TRP A 771 45.80 -0.04 -41.43
CA TRP A 771 47.13 -0.19 -40.86
C TRP A 771 47.27 0.52 -39.51
N SER A 772 47.96 -0.14 -38.59
CA SER A 772 48.58 0.48 -37.43
C SER A 772 50.10 0.53 -37.57
N SER A 773 50.78 1.34 -36.75
CA SER A 773 52.24 1.40 -36.67
C SER A 773 52.86 0.26 -35.87
N SER A 774 52.05 -0.65 -35.32
CA SER A 774 52.48 -1.76 -34.49
C SER A 774 52.82 -2.98 -35.36
N SER A 775 54.05 -3.47 -35.27
CA SER A 775 54.45 -4.75 -35.89
C SER A 775 53.92 -5.93 -35.09
N TYR A 776 53.78 -7.11 -35.70
CA TYR A 776 53.53 -8.33 -34.92
C TYR A 776 54.87 -8.89 -34.43
N ALA A 777 55.26 -8.59 -33.19
CA ALA A 777 56.60 -8.89 -32.67
C ALA A 777 57.04 -10.37 -32.77
N PRO A 778 56.16 -11.39 -32.61
CA PRO A 778 56.53 -12.78 -32.83
C PRO A 778 56.80 -13.16 -34.29
N SER A 779 56.25 -12.42 -35.27
CA SER A 779 56.54 -12.61 -36.70
C SER A 779 56.56 -11.24 -37.40
N PRO A 780 57.69 -10.51 -37.30
CA PRO A 780 57.76 -9.06 -37.60
C PRO A 780 57.65 -8.67 -39.07
N SER A 781 57.59 -9.64 -39.99
CA SER A 781 57.20 -9.40 -41.39
C SER A 781 55.71 -9.07 -41.52
N ASN A 782 54.93 -9.25 -40.45
CA ASN A 782 53.53 -8.86 -40.34
C ASN A 782 53.36 -7.60 -39.46
N ALA A 783 52.24 -6.90 -39.67
CA ALA A 783 51.83 -5.76 -38.87
C ALA A 783 50.34 -5.84 -38.52
N TRP A 784 49.99 -5.14 -37.44
CA TRP A 784 48.63 -5.12 -36.92
C TRP A 784 47.71 -4.23 -37.76
N ILE A 785 46.50 -4.73 -37.97
CA ILE A 785 45.40 -3.97 -38.56
C ILE A 785 44.18 -3.99 -37.63
N ALA A 786 43.37 -2.93 -37.69
CA ALA A 786 41.99 -2.95 -37.21
C ALA A 786 41.05 -3.20 -38.39
N TYR A 787 40.11 -4.13 -38.21
CA TYR A 787 39.18 -4.56 -39.25
C TYR A 787 37.80 -3.97 -38.97
N PHE A 788 37.51 -2.77 -39.49
CA PHE A 788 36.21 -2.13 -39.28
C PHE A 788 34.97 -2.90 -39.78
N PRO A 789 35.02 -3.87 -40.73
CA PRO A 789 33.84 -4.69 -41.03
C PRO A 789 33.31 -5.46 -39.81
N THR A 790 34.20 -5.87 -38.89
CA THR A 790 33.83 -6.66 -37.70
C THR A 790 34.16 -5.97 -36.38
N GLY A 791 35.08 -5.00 -36.40
CA GLY A 791 35.68 -4.33 -35.24
C GLY A 791 36.85 -5.11 -34.62
N GLY A 792 37.24 -6.24 -35.20
CA GLY A 792 38.32 -7.08 -34.69
C GLY A 792 39.72 -6.54 -35.03
N MET A 793 40.73 -7.01 -34.31
CA MET A 793 42.15 -6.74 -34.59
C MET A 793 42.82 -7.98 -35.16
N SER A 794 43.75 -7.82 -36.11
CA SER A 794 44.50 -8.94 -36.69
C SER A 794 46.00 -8.65 -36.79
N PRO A 795 46.88 -9.54 -36.31
CA PRO A 795 48.33 -9.41 -36.44
C PRO A 795 48.90 -9.95 -37.76
N PHE A 796 48.11 -10.71 -38.53
CA PHE A 796 48.65 -11.60 -39.57
C PHE A 796 48.74 -10.97 -40.96
N THR A 797 48.73 -9.64 -41.04
CA THR A 797 48.80 -8.95 -42.33
C THR A 797 50.25 -8.66 -42.68
N GLY A 798 50.77 -9.33 -43.71
CA GLY A 798 52.13 -9.10 -44.20
C GLY A 798 52.36 -7.65 -44.60
N LYS A 799 53.49 -7.07 -44.21
CA LYS A 799 53.84 -5.65 -44.45
C LYS A 799 53.94 -5.28 -45.94
N SER A 800 54.11 -6.27 -46.82
CA SER A 800 54.08 -6.14 -48.28
C SER A 800 52.68 -6.07 -48.88
N ASN A 801 51.65 -6.46 -48.13
CA ASN A 801 50.25 -6.32 -48.55
C ASN A 801 49.79 -4.87 -48.43
N THR A 802 48.57 -4.58 -48.90
CA THR A 802 47.97 -3.25 -48.83
C THR A 802 46.79 -3.21 -47.88
N ALA A 803 46.66 -2.12 -47.11
CA ALA A 803 45.51 -1.85 -46.26
C ALA A 803 45.24 -0.33 -46.24
N TYR A 804 44.05 0.08 -45.79
CA TYR A 804 43.71 1.50 -45.72
C TYR A 804 44.41 2.18 -44.54
N ILE A 805 44.34 3.50 -44.51
CA ILE A 805 45.02 4.32 -43.52
C ILE A 805 44.09 5.39 -42.96
N ARG A 806 44.25 5.67 -41.68
CA ARG A 806 43.70 6.84 -41.01
C ARG A 806 44.77 7.36 -40.07
N CYS A 807 45.25 8.56 -40.33
CA CYS A 807 46.32 9.14 -39.53
C CYS A 807 45.76 9.72 -38.24
N VAL A 808 46.62 9.75 -37.21
CA VAL A 808 46.34 10.37 -35.92
C VAL A 808 47.43 11.38 -35.59
N ALA A 809 47.10 12.38 -34.78
CA ALA A 809 48.01 13.36 -34.22
C ALA A 809 47.71 13.52 -32.72
N ASN A 810 48.66 14.09 -31.98
CA ASN A 810 48.40 14.47 -30.60
C ASN A 810 47.47 15.70 -30.56
N GLY A 811 46.68 15.81 -29.50
CA GLY A 811 45.78 16.92 -29.23
C GLY A 811 46.47 18.28 -29.09
N PRO A 812 45.70 19.39 -29.14
CA PRO A 812 46.21 20.75 -28.99
C PRO A 812 46.88 21.01 -27.63
#